data_AF-A0A1Y1Q3I2-F1
#
_entry.id   AF-A0A1Y1Q3I2-F1
#
_cell.length_a   1.000
_cell.length_b   1.000
_cell.length_c   1.000
_cell.angle_alpha   90.00
_cell.angle_beta   90.00
_cell.angle_gamma   90.00
#
_symmetry.space_group_name_H-M   'P 1'
#
loop_
_entity.id
_entity.type
_entity.pdbx_description
1 polymer ?
#
loop_
_entity_poly.entity_id
_entity_poly.type
_entity_poly.pdbx_seq_one_letter_code
_entity_poly.pdbx_strand_id
1 'polypeptide(L)'
;SPLKPSTPLYLDFPLLPQQPLVQAVVEDWRPVRANPVAGEIEDIALLKLTADFPLPIEAHPVQLSTAEEKLEQGVKLFGFPSGKLEGVYLDGQLKGGIGTGQVEIHIEPGHGNVQGGFSGSPVWNADKTEVLGLLQEISDYDGTIHAYMIPATTLRHVFGAQIIENPYRGLAAFRQANANVFFGRVGEIQELLRLVKERRFTALVGVSGSGKSSVVFAGLVPQLQESQWQVIECRPEGNPFNRLAVALVKLLTSDKLAQAKQLTTLEQELPTGETKLPALVQVWQEESHKRLLLIIDQFEELYTGNSMVVQQQFMAGLLTLVKSEVPATLLLTLRADFMNQALTYPEFSQALNGNTRFISSMNSDELKEVIEKPAAQVGLRLETGLTETILKDLGTKGGRLPLLQFALTRLFEKQQQGSLTHDAYTEIGGVEQALVKHAEQEFAHFSAAEHSQLRQIFVQLVHPGQGTEDTRRVVVHSQLADKWAVVKKLADSRLVITGHDEKDKQDTVEVIHEALIRHWPRLQEWMKEDRAFRVWQDEFQVDLQRWQAMKKPRAELLRGAKLAQAEEMLSQRAAELSVVEQAFIKASRQEQRRQQRVWQGVFVLLLVLLGVAGWQWWEAVQRESELLKSEKQRLEDSAKCLQKIFNYQ
;
A
#
# COMPACT_ATOMS: atom_id res chain seq x y z
N SER A 1 38.25 -10.27 21.62
CA SER A 1 37.68 -11.43 20.89
C SER A 1 38.71 -11.95 19.92
N PRO A 2 38.79 -13.28 19.70
CA PRO A 2 39.71 -13.85 18.72
C PRO A 2 39.41 -13.30 17.32
N LEU A 3 40.45 -13.14 16.50
CA LEU A 3 40.37 -12.64 15.13
C LEU A 3 39.91 -13.75 14.20
N LYS A 4 39.01 -13.42 13.25
CA LYS A 4 38.54 -14.35 12.21
C LYS A 4 39.67 -15.12 11.53
N PRO A 5 39.58 -16.46 11.37
CA PRO A 5 40.65 -17.23 10.77
C PRO A 5 40.72 -16.84 9.29
N SER A 6 41.92 -16.49 8.82
CA SER A 6 42.17 -16.12 7.43
C SER A 6 42.77 -17.27 6.62
N THR A 7 43.23 -18.33 7.29
CA THR A 7 43.80 -19.51 6.65
C THR A 7 42.69 -20.28 5.92
N PRO A 8 42.88 -20.67 4.64
CA PRO A 8 41.96 -21.54 3.95
C PRO A 8 41.83 -22.90 4.64
N LEU A 9 40.61 -23.41 4.71
CA LEU A 9 40.29 -24.74 5.19
C LEU A 9 40.20 -25.71 4.02
N TYR A 10 40.52 -26.98 4.27
CA TYR A 10 40.35 -28.06 3.29
C TYR A 10 39.33 -29.04 3.85
N LEU A 11 38.22 -29.19 3.14
CA LEU A 11 37.09 -30.04 3.52
C LEU A 11 37.17 -31.37 2.78
N ASP A 12 36.98 -32.46 3.51
CA ASP A 12 36.83 -33.79 2.95
C ASP A 12 35.35 -34.16 2.89
N PHE A 13 34.93 -34.78 1.79
CA PHE A 13 33.57 -35.27 1.57
C PHE A 13 33.61 -36.81 1.43
N PRO A 14 33.80 -37.55 2.53
CA PRO A 14 34.08 -38.99 2.49
C PRO A 14 32.96 -39.85 1.91
N LEU A 15 31.73 -39.32 1.83
CA LEU A 15 30.58 -39.98 1.20
C LEU A 15 30.51 -39.76 -0.32
N LEU A 16 31.34 -38.88 -0.88
CA LEU A 16 31.43 -38.66 -2.33
C LEU A 16 32.65 -39.42 -2.87
N PRO A 17 32.45 -40.44 -3.72
CA PRO A 17 33.55 -41.26 -4.20
C PRO A 17 34.54 -40.42 -5.04
N GLN A 18 35.84 -40.58 -4.76
CA GLN A 18 36.97 -40.03 -5.54
C GLN A 18 37.03 -38.49 -5.62
N GLN A 19 36.54 -37.76 -4.61
CA GLN A 19 36.61 -36.30 -4.61
C GLN A 19 37.90 -35.75 -3.99
N PRO A 20 38.49 -34.69 -4.58
CA PRO A 20 39.61 -34.00 -3.97
C PRO A 20 39.16 -33.21 -2.73
N LEU A 21 40.11 -32.90 -1.84
CA LEU A 21 39.87 -31.95 -0.75
C LEU A 21 39.42 -30.60 -1.31
N VAL A 22 38.31 -30.08 -0.78
CA VAL A 22 37.68 -28.85 -1.25
C VAL A 22 38.13 -27.67 -0.41
N GLN A 23 38.64 -26.63 -1.05
CA GLN A 23 39.05 -25.43 -0.35
C GLN A 23 37.83 -24.58 0.04
N ALA A 24 37.79 -24.19 1.31
CA ALA A 24 36.79 -23.29 1.88
C ALA A 24 37.44 -22.15 2.65
N VAL A 25 36.72 -21.05 2.79
CA VAL A 25 37.10 -19.94 3.66
C VAL A 25 36.04 -19.75 4.73
N VAL A 26 36.44 -19.29 5.91
CA VAL A 26 35.48 -18.86 6.93
C VAL A 26 34.82 -17.58 6.44
N GLU A 27 33.49 -17.58 6.29
CA GLU A 27 32.69 -16.43 5.87
C GLU A 27 32.19 -15.63 7.09
N ASP A 28 31.74 -16.32 8.12
CA ASP A 28 31.40 -15.74 9.43
C ASP A 28 31.82 -16.69 10.55
N TRP A 29 32.08 -16.15 11.74
CA TRP A 29 32.50 -16.92 12.93
C TRP A 29 31.94 -16.31 14.21
N ARG A 30 31.32 -17.15 15.04
CA ARG A 30 31.04 -16.88 16.45
C ARG A 30 31.99 -17.70 17.33
N PRO A 31 33.07 -17.11 17.86
CA PRO A 31 34.02 -17.83 18.71
C PRO A 31 33.46 -18.10 20.11
N VAL A 32 34.01 -19.11 20.78
CA VAL A 32 33.83 -19.31 22.23
C VAL A 32 34.37 -18.09 22.98
N ARG A 33 33.56 -17.51 23.85
CA ARG A 33 33.93 -16.33 24.66
C ARG A 33 34.18 -16.74 26.10
N ALA A 34 35.05 -15.98 26.77
CA ALA A 34 35.37 -16.21 28.19
C ALA A 34 34.18 -15.90 29.12
N ASN A 35 33.29 -14.99 28.72
CA ASN A 35 32.04 -14.67 29.40
C ASN A 35 30.88 -14.84 28.40
N PRO A 36 30.31 -16.05 28.31
CA PRO A 36 29.18 -16.30 27.41
C PRO A 36 27.97 -15.45 27.84
N VAL A 37 27.29 -14.86 26.86
CA VAL A 37 26.04 -14.13 27.08
C VAL A 37 24.90 -15.14 26.91
N ALA A 38 24.05 -15.28 27.92
CA ALA A 38 22.91 -16.18 27.86
C ALA A 38 22.01 -15.83 26.66
N GLY A 39 21.80 -16.80 25.76
CA GLY A 39 21.00 -16.64 24.55
C GLY A 39 21.79 -16.27 23.28
N GLU A 40 23.11 -16.04 23.36
CA GLU A 40 23.94 -15.87 22.17
C GLU A 40 24.67 -17.17 21.80
N ILE A 41 24.63 -17.55 20.53
CA ILE A 41 25.35 -18.73 20.02
C ILE A 41 26.85 -18.43 19.95
N GLU A 42 27.64 -19.40 20.37
CA GLU A 42 29.09 -19.43 20.25
C GLU A 42 29.54 -20.79 19.68
N ASP A 43 30.81 -20.91 19.32
CA ASP A 43 31.43 -22.12 18.76
C ASP A 43 30.90 -22.57 17.39
N ILE A 44 30.77 -21.63 16.45
CA ILE A 44 30.28 -21.95 15.12
C ILE A 44 30.85 -21.05 14.02
N ALA A 45 31.21 -21.65 12.89
CA ALA A 45 31.74 -20.98 11.71
C ALA A 45 30.89 -21.29 10.47
N LEU A 46 30.53 -20.25 9.71
CA LEU A 46 29.97 -20.37 8.38
C LEU A 46 31.11 -20.51 7.37
N LEU A 47 31.08 -21.56 6.56
CA LEU A 47 32.11 -21.83 5.57
C LEU A 47 31.57 -21.56 4.16
N LYS A 48 32.39 -20.88 3.35
CA LYS A 48 32.13 -20.65 1.93
C LYS A 48 33.11 -21.47 1.09
N LEU A 49 32.57 -22.36 0.26
CA LEU A 49 33.38 -23.08 -0.73
C LEU A 49 33.92 -22.08 -1.76
N THR A 50 35.17 -22.28 -2.19
CA THR A 50 35.78 -21.47 -3.23
C THR A 50 35.14 -21.77 -4.60
N ALA A 51 35.12 -20.77 -5.49
CA ALA A 51 34.33 -20.79 -6.74
C ALA A 51 34.70 -21.91 -7.74
N ASP A 52 35.87 -22.54 -7.56
CA ASP A 52 36.40 -23.56 -8.48
C ASP A 52 35.89 -24.98 -8.16
N PHE A 53 35.02 -25.14 -7.16
CA PHE A 53 34.42 -26.45 -6.85
C PHE A 53 33.04 -26.62 -7.50
N PRO A 54 32.90 -27.45 -8.55
CA PRO A 54 31.60 -27.82 -9.06
C PRO A 54 30.94 -28.78 -8.07
N LEU A 55 29.90 -28.30 -7.37
CA LEU A 55 29.01 -29.17 -6.61
C LEU A 55 28.49 -30.30 -7.54
N PRO A 56 28.37 -31.56 -7.06
CA PRO A 56 27.74 -32.62 -7.82
C PRO A 56 26.38 -32.18 -8.38
N ILE A 57 26.01 -32.64 -9.58
CA ILE A 57 24.72 -32.28 -10.20
C ILE A 57 23.52 -32.65 -9.28
N GLU A 58 23.69 -33.67 -8.46
CA GLU A 58 22.72 -34.16 -7.48
C GLU A 58 22.78 -33.44 -6.12
N ALA A 59 23.74 -32.53 -5.92
CA ALA A 59 23.85 -31.78 -4.68
C ALA A 59 22.75 -30.72 -4.59
N HIS A 60 22.06 -30.68 -3.46
CA HIS A 60 20.93 -29.79 -3.23
C HIS A 60 21.00 -29.19 -1.83
N PRO A 61 20.48 -27.96 -1.61
CA PRO A 61 20.34 -27.40 -0.28
C PRO A 61 19.51 -28.35 0.61
N VAL A 62 20.00 -28.61 1.83
CA VAL A 62 19.28 -29.43 2.80
C VAL A 62 18.12 -28.65 3.41
N GLN A 63 16.98 -29.30 3.61
CA GLN A 63 15.83 -28.70 4.26
C GLN A 63 16.13 -28.49 5.75
N LEU A 64 15.98 -27.25 6.23
CA LEU A 64 16.10 -26.91 7.65
C LEU A 64 14.69 -26.78 8.27
N SER A 65 14.47 -27.38 9.44
CA SER A 65 13.18 -27.36 10.14
C SER A 65 13.30 -26.88 11.59
N THR A 66 12.20 -26.40 12.14
CA THR A 66 12.02 -26.05 13.55
C THR A 66 12.06 -27.31 14.42
N ALA A 67 12.80 -27.28 15.53
CA ALA A 67 12.96 -28.41 16.44
C ALA A 67 11.88 -28.40 17.55
N GLU A 68 11.39 -27.21 17.90
CA GLU A 68 10.45 -26.93 18.98
C GLU A 68 9.06 -27.53 18.73
N GLU A 69 8.67 -27.69 17.46
CA GLU A 69 7.42 -28.34 17.05
C GLU A 69 7.52 -29.87 16.97
N LYS A 70 8.73 -30.43 17.16
CA LYS A 70 9.06 -31.85 17.00
C LYS A 70 9.63 -32.48 18.28
N LEU A 71 9.33 -31.89 19.43
CA LEU A 71 9.70 -32.45 20.74
C LEU A 71 9.14 -33.87 20.91
N GLU A 72 9.91 -34.74 21.56
CA GLU A 72 9.63 -36.16 21.73
C GLU A 72 9.66 -37.02 20.45
N GLN A 73 9.99 -36.46 19.28
CA GLN A 73 10.23 -37.25 18.06
C GLN A 73 11.64 -37.86 18.05
N GLY A 74 11.77 -38.97 17.32
CA GLY A 74 13.06 -39.62 17.04
C GLY A 74 13.93 -38.79 16.08
N VAL A 75 15.21 -38.74 16.36
CA VAL A 75 16.23 -38.04 15.56
C VAL A 75 17.40 -38.98 15.25
N LYS A 76 18.11 -38.66 14.18
CA LYS A 76 19.31 -39.39 13.76
C LYS A 76 20.53 -38.47 13.70
N LEU A 77 21.61 -38.86 14.36
CA LEU A 77 22.88 -38.13 14.39
C LEU A 77 23.89 -38.87 13.52
N PHE A 78 24.57 -38.19 12.61
CA PHE A 78 25.59 -38.82 11.76
C PHE A 78 26.98 -38.28 12.08
N GLY A 79 27.96 -39.14 12.38
CA GLY A 79 29.32 -38.68 12.68
C GLY A 79 30.40 -39.65 12.27
N PHE A 80 31.65 -39.21 12.37
CA PHE A 80 32.86 -39.96 12.00
C PHE A 80 33.72 -40.20 13.24
N PRO A 81 33.32 -41.09 14.16
CA PRO A 81 34.12 -41.41 15.33
C PRO A 81 35.42 -42.13 14.93
N SER A 82 36.39 -42.14 15.84
CA SER A 82 37.71 -42.75 15.61
C SER A 82 37.59 -44.19 15.10
N GLY A 83 38.28 -44.49 14.00
CA GLY A 83 38.26 -45.82 13.36
C GLY A 83 37.02 -46.13 12.51
N LYS A 84 36.09 -45.18 12.33
CA LYS A 84 34.90 -45.33 11.48
C LYS A 84 34.86 -44.26 10.38
N LEU A 85 35.73 -44.41 9.38
CA LEU A 85 35.87 -43.46 8.26
C LEU A 85 34.63 -43.38 7.36
N GLU A 86 33.78 -44.41 7.33
CA GLU A 86 32.51 -44.42 6.59
C GLU A 86 31.37 -43.69 7.32
N GLY A 87 31.60 -43.27 8.57
CA GLY A 87 30.62 -42.65 9.44
C GLY A 87 29.63 -43.64 10.06
N VAL A 88 28.90 -43.20 11.07
CA VAL A 88 27.89 -43.98 11.78
C VAL A 88 26.69 -43.11 12.15
N TYR A 89 25.52 -43.74 12.25
CA TYR A 89 24.32 -43.12 12.78
C TYR A 89 24.10 -43.51 14.25
N LEU A 90 23.65 -42.54 15.07
CA LEU A 90 23.07 -42.76 16.38
C LEU A 90 21.60 -42.36 16.37
N ASP A 91 20.80 -43.12 17.11
CA ASP A 91 19.39 -42.85 17.34
C ASP A 91 19.20 -42.09 18.66
N GLY A 92 18.34 -41.10 18.65
CA GLY A 92 18.04 -40.31 19.85
C GLY A 92 16.64 -39.72 19.81
N GLN A 93 16.28 -39.03 20.89
CA GLN A 93 14.99 -38.39 21.06
C GLN A 93 15.17 -36.95 21.57
N LEU A 94 14.43 -36.01 20.97
CA LEU A 94 14.43 -34.62 21.40
C LEU A 94 13.67 -34.45 22.72
N LYS A 95 14.28 -33.78 23.70
CA LYS A 95 13.65 -33.59 25.04
C LYS A 95 13.18 -32.18 25.31
N GLY A 96 13.93 -31.15 24.91
CA GLY A 96 13.52 -29.76 25.14
C GLY A 96 14.64 -28.75 25.04
N GLY A 97 14.27 -27.47 24.95
CA GLY A 97 15.21 -26.36 25.02
C GLY A 97 15.71 -26.13 26.44
N ILE A 98 17.01 -25.86 26.59
CA ILE A 98 17.62 -25.43 27.85
C ILE A 98 17.82 -23.91 27.85
N GLY A 99 18.00 -23.30 29.03
CA GLY A 99 18.02 -21.84 29.24
C GLY A 99 19.13 -21.06 28.48
N THR A 100 19.99 -21.76 27.75
CA THR A 100 21.07 -21.23 26.89
C THR A 100 20.70 -21.16 25.40
N GLY A 101 19.51 -21.63 25.00
CA GLY A 101 19.05 -21.65 23.60
C GLY A 101 19.47 -22.89 22.80
N GLN A 102 20.10 -23.87 23.45
CA GLN A 102 20.39 -25.20 22.92
C GLN A 102 19.20 -26.15 23.16
N VAL A 103 19.14 -27.25 22.41
CA VAL A 103 18.15 -28.32 22.63
C VAL A 103 18.87 -29.61 23.02
N GLU A 104 18.38 -30.24 24.08
CA GLU A 104 18.89 -31.52 24.59
C GLU A 104 18.31 -32.70 23.79
N ILE A 105 19.20 -33.64 23.46
CA ILE A 105 18.93 -34.89 22.78
C ILE A 105 19.34 -36.03 23.71
N HIS A 106 18.41 -36.92 23.98
CA HIS A 106 18.68 -38.16 24.71
C HIS A 106 18.98 -39.27 23.70
N ILE A 107 20.17 -39.87 23.79
CA ILE A 107 20.57 -40.99 22.94
C ILE A 107 20.08 -42.31 23.52
N GLU A 108 19.55 -43.20 22.68
CA GLU A 108 19.02 -44.49 23.14
C GLU A 108 20.13 -45.39 23.76
N PRO A 109 19.85 -46.15 24.85
CA PRO A 109 20.83 -47.06 25.44
C PRO A 109 21.23 -48.19 24.47
N GLY A 110 22.51 -48.51 24.42
CA GLY A 110 23.04 -49.62 23.59
C GLY A 110 24.04 -49.20 22.51
N HIS A 111 24.19 -47.89 22.31
CA HIS A 111 25.33 -47.33 21.61
C HIS A 111 26.50 -47.23 22.61
N GLY A 112 27.59 -47.99 22.40
CA GLY A 112 28.76 -47.98 23.31
C GLY A 112 29.41 -46.59 23.46
N ASN A 113 30.42 -46.45 24.34
CA ASN A 113 31.08 -45.18 24.67
C ASN A 113 31.19 -44.25 23.46
N VAL A 114 30.46 -43.13 23.49
CA VAL A 114 30.48 -42.17 22.39
C VAL A 114 31.83 -41.46 22.41
N GLN A 115 32.62 -41.69 21.37
CA GLN A 115 33.88 -41.00 21.14
C GLN A 115 33.65 -39.72 20.33
N GLY A 116 34.58 -38.76 20.41
CA GLY A 116 34.55 -37.55 19.57
C GLY A 116 34.44 -37.89 18.07
N GLY A 117 33.84 -37.01 17.29
CA GLY A 117 33.61 -37.21 15.84
C GLY A 117 32.20 -36.86 15.33
N PHE A 118 31.29 -36.44 16.21
CA PHE A 118 29.94 -36.01 15.85
C PHE A 118 29.72 -34.49 15.93
N SER A 119 30.61 -33.73 16.57
CA SER A 119 30.48 -32.27 16.65
C SER A 119 30.51 -31.65 15.25
N GLY A 120 29.64 -30.68 15.00
CA GLY A 120 29.43 -30.08 13.68
C GLY A 120 28.60 -30.93 12.72
N SER A 121 28.02 -32.05 13.16
CA SER A 121 27.14 -32.87 12.31
C SER A 121 25.70 -32.36 12.27
N PRO A 122 24.98 -32.59 11.16
CA PRO A 122 23.55 -32.34 11.10
C PRO A 122 22.77 -33.31 11.99
N VAL A 123 21.81 -32.76 12.75
CA VAL A 123 20.79 -33.52 13.47
C VAL A 123 19.60 -33.72 12.53
N TRP A 124 19.37 -34.96 12.10
CA TRP A 124 18.28 -35.29 11.17
C TRP A 124 16.99 -35.66 11.89
N ASN A 125 15.86 -35.40 11.25
CA ASN A 125 14.61 -36.08 11.62
C ASN A 125 14.72 -37.61 11.39
N ALA A 126 13.78 -38.38 11.95
CA ALA A 126 13.77 -39.84 11.86
C ALA A 126 13.92 -40.37 10.42
N ASP A 127 13.27 -39.71 9.45
CA ASP A 127 13.24 -40.09 8.04
C ASP A 127 14.45 -39.60 7.22
N LYS A 128 15.37 -38.83 7.83
CA LYS A 128 16.55 -38.23 7.18
C LYS A 128 16.23 -37.31 6.00
N THR A 129 15.09 -36.64 6.04
CA THR A 129 14.65 -35.70 5.00
C THR A 129 14.93 -34.24 5.37
N GLU A 130 15.06 -33.95 6.66
CA GLU A 130 15.21 -32.59 7.19
C GLU A 130 16.27 -32.55 8.29
N VAL A 131 16.95 -31.41 8.39
CA VAL A 131 17.91 -31.11 9.45
C VAL A 131 17.28 -30.16 10.46
N LEU A 132 17.28 -30.56 11.72
CA LEU A 132 16.67 -29.86 12.85
C LEU A 132 17.67 -28.93 13.56
N GLY A 133 18.96 -29.17 13.37
CA GLY A 133 20.02 -28.38 13.99
C GLY A 133 21.40 -28.93 13.69
N LEU A 134 22.39 -28.30 14.31
CA LEU A 134 23.80 -28.70 14.26
C LEU A 134 24.19 -29.24 15.63
N LEU A 135 24.73 -30.46 15.68
CA LEU A 135 25.23 -31.02 16.92
C LEU A 135 26.45 -30.23 17.39
N GLN A 136 26.38 -29.69 18.59
CA GLN A 136 27.46 -28.89 19.17
C GLN A 136 28.36 -29.76 20.04
N GLU A 137 27.74 -30.46 20.98
CA GLU A 137 28.43 -31.27 21.97
C GLU A 137 27.75 -32.62 22.12
N ILE A 138 28.56 -33.66 22.31
CA ILE A 138 28.12 -34.96 22.77
C ILE A 138 29.13 -35.46 23.82
N SER A 139 28.63 -35.85 24.98
CA SER A 139 29.45 -36.29 26.10
C SER A 139 28.78 -37.46 26.83
N ASP A 140 29.63 -38.32 27.39
CA ASP A 140 29.21 -39.45 28.23
C ASP A 140 29.51 -39.10 29.68
N TYR A 141 28.47 -39.00 30.49
CA TYR A 141 28.58 -38.75 31.92
C TYR A 141 27.78 -39.80 32.68
N ASP A 142 28.47 -40.56 33.54
CA ASP A 142 27.86 -41.58 34.41
C ASP A 142 27.03 -42.64 33.65
N GLY A 143 27.46 -43.01 32.43
CA GLY A 143 26.81 -44.00 31.58
C GLY A 143 25.58 -43.47 30.82
N THR A 144 25.32 -42.16 30.88
CA THR A 144 24.28 -41.48 30.10
C THR A 144 24.94 -40.56 29.07
N ILE A 145 24.54 -40.70 27.81
CA ILE A 145 25.04 -39.86 26.73
C ILE A 145 24.15 -38.62 26.64
N HIS A 146 24.74 -37.46 26.92
CA HIS A 146 24.11 -36.16 26.73
C HIS A 146 24.56 -35.56 25.41
N ALA A 147 23.61 -35.15 24.58
CA ALA A 147 23.86 -34.49 23.32
C ALA A 147 23.12 -33.15 23.26
N TYR A 148 23.82 -32.10 22.84
CA TYR A 148 23.26 -30.76 22.69
C TYR A 148 23.41 -30.30 21.26
N MET A 149 22.34 -29.75 20.71
CA MET A 149 22.36 -29.14 19.39
C MET A 149 22.04 -27.65 19.45
N ILE A 150 22.63 -26.92 18.50
CA ILE A 150 22.20 -25.59 18.12
C ILE A 150 21.03 -25.75 17.14
N PRO A 151 19.81 -25.31 17.49
CA PRO A 151 18.66 -25.44 16.62
C PRO A 151 18.85 -24.74 15.27
N ALA A 152 18.27 -25.30 14.20
CA ALA A 152 18.34 -24.69 12.88
C ALA A 152 17.72 -23.27 12.85
N THR A 153 16.74 -22.99 13.71
CA THR A 153 16.16 -21.65 13.95
C THR A 153 17.20 -20.66 14.45
N THR A 154 18.05 -21.07 15.39
CA THR A 154 19.12 -20.25 15.93
C THR A 154 20.25 -20.07 14.92
N LEU A 155 20.62 -21.13 14.19
CA LEU A 155 21.58 -21.05 13.06
C LEU A 155 21.11 -20.05 12.00
N ARG A 156 19.82 -20.08 11.66
CA ARG A 156 19.16 -19.14 10.74
C ARG A 156 19.27 -17.70 11.23
N HIS A 157 18.99 -17.46 12.50
CA HIS A 157 19.05 -16.12 13.08
C HIS A 157 20.48 -15.54 13.05
N VAL A 158 21.48 -16.39 13.31
CA VAL A 158 22.87 -15.94 13.48
C VAL A 158 23.65 -15.82 12.16
N PHE A 159 23.36 -16.69 11.18
CA PHE A 159 24.09 -16.77 9.91
C PHE A 159 23.26 -16.44 8.67
N GLY A 160 21.95 -16.20 8.81
CA GLY A 160 21.08 -15.90 7.68
C GLY A 160 20.85 -17.08 6.72
N ALA A 161 21.12 -18.32 7.13
CA ALA A 161 21.04 -19.50 6.27
C ALA A 161 19.57 -20.00 6.09
N GLN A 162 18.87 -19.36 5.16
CA GLN A 162 17.73 -19.81 4.35
C GLN A 162 16.60 -20.62 5.05
N ILE A 163 15.67 -19.89 5.67
CA ILE A 163 14.25 -20.09 5.33
C ILE A 163 14.18 -19.80 3.83
N ILE A 164 13.59 -20.68 3.02
CA ILE A 164 13.26 -20.29 1.64
C ILE A 164 12.32 -19.10 1.79
N GLU A 165 12.82 -17.88 1.61
CA GLU A 165 11.97 -16.70 1.67
C GLU A 165 11.02 -16.76 0.49
N ASN A 166 9.74 -16.50 0.73
CA ASN A 166 8.76 -16.49 -0.34
C ASN A 166 9.20 -15.46 -1.41
N PRO A 167 9.57 -15.90 -2.62
CA PRO A 167 10.11 -15.00 -3.63
C PRO A 167 8.98 -14.20 -4.31
N TYR A 168 7.73 -14.60 -4.09
CA TYR A 168 6.53 -13.97 -4.62
C TYR A 168 5.95 -12.96 -3.64
N ARG A 169 5.44 -11.84 -4.16
CA ARG A 169 5.04 -10.68 -3.35
C ARG A 169 3.54 -10.58 -3.10
N GLY A 170 2.77 -11.58 -3.54
CA GLY A 170 1.33 -11.57 -3.43
C GLY A 170 0.73 -10.36 -4.14
N LEU A 171 -0.07 -9.58 -3.41
CA LEU A 171 -0.68 -8.36 -3.93
C LEU A 171 0.19 -7.11 -3.75
N ALA A 172 1.34 -7.21 -3.10
CA ALA A 172 2.25 -6.09 -2.96
C ALA A 172 3.05 -5.87 -4.26
N ALA A 173 3.29 -4.60 -4.61
CA ALA A 173 4.24 -4.27 -5.67
C ALA A 173 5.67 -4.68 -5.27
N PHE A 174 6.47 -5.09 -6.25
CA PHE A 174 7.90 -5.29 -6.02
C PHE A 174 8.56 -3.93 -5.80
N ARG A 175 9.38 -3.83 -4.74
CA ARG A 175 10.17 -2.64 -4.43
C ARG A 175 11.65 -2.93 -4.68
N GLN A 176 12.48 -1.93 -4.45
CA GLN A 176 13.93 -2.05 -4.62
C GLN A 176 14.54 -3.26 -3.88
N ALA A 177 14.08 -3.53 -2.65
CA ALA A 177 14.56 -4.67 -1.86
C ALA A 177 14.28 -6.04 -2.49
N ASN A 178 13.42 -6.09 -3.51
CA ASN A 178 13.02 -7.31 -4.21
C ASN A 178 13.63 -7.39 -5.62
N ALA A 179 14.60 -6.52 -5.95
CA ALA A 179 15.21 -6.48 -7.28
C ALA A 179 15.86 -7.80 -7.69
N ASN A 180 16.42 -8.53 -6.72
CA ASN A 180 17.06 -9.82 -6.94
C ASN A 180 16.07 -10.88 -7.46
N VAL A 181 14.81 -10.84 -7.02
CA VAL A 181 13.74 -11.80 -7.37
C VAL A 181 12.75 -11.27 -8.43
N PHE A 182 13.06 -10.16 -9.10
CA PHE A 182 12.20 -9.53 -10.11
C PHE A 182 12.66 -9.85 -11.54
N PHE A 183 11.87 -10.66 -12.26
CA PHE A 183 12.22 -11.19 -13.59
C PHE A 183 11.16 -10.90 -14.67
N GLY A 184 11.45 -11.24 -15.92
CA GLY A 184 10.51 -11.15 -17.05
C GLY A 184 10.26 -9.76 -17.63
N ARG A 185 10.98 -8.71 -17.19
CA ARG A 185 10.85 -7.32 -17.71
C ARG A 185 12.16 -6.69 -18.15
N VAL A 186 13.16 -7.50 -18.50
CA VAL A 186 14.52 -7.01 -18.79
C VAL A 186 14.49 -5.96 -19.92
N GLY A 187 13.78 -6.23 -21.01
CA GLY A 187 13.68 -5.32 -22.16
C GLY A 187 13.03 -3.97 -21.83
N GLU A 188 11.91 -3.99 -21.11
CA GLU A 188 11.20 -2.77 -20.71
C GLU A 188 11.99 -1.94 -19.72
N ILE A 189 12.71 -2.58 -18.79
CA ILE A 189 13.57 -1.88 -17.83
C ILE A 189 14.72 -1.19 -18.56
N GLN A 190 15.39 -1.88 -19.50
CA GLN A 190 16.51 -1.28 -20.25
C GLN A 190 16.05 -0.09 -21.10
N GLU A 191 14.91 -0.22 -21.78
CA GLU A 191 14.35 0.89 -22.56
C GLU A 191 13.93 2.05 -21.65
N LEU A 192 13.29 1.78 -20.51
CA LEU A 192 12.91 2.82 -19.56
C LEU A 192 14.14 3.53 -18.97
N LEU A 193 15.20 2.79 -18.65
CA LEU A 193 16.48 3.34 -18.17
C LEU A 193 17.10 4.28 -19.20
N ARG A 194 17.10 3.89 -20.47
CA ARG A 194 17.58 4.70 -21.59
C ARG A 194 16.77 6.00 -21.70
N LEU A 195 15.45 5.90 -21.70
CA LEU A 195 14.54 7.05 -21.78
C LEU A 195 14.73 8.03 -20.61
N VAL A 196 14.84 7.53 -19.38
CA VAL A 196 15.03 8.34 -18.17
C VAL A 196 16.37 9.09 -18.19
N LYS A 197 17.43 8.47 -18.73
CA LYS A 197 18.75 9.11 -18.84
C LYS A 197 18.79 10.18 -19.93
N GLU A 198 18.16 9.92 -21.07
CA GLU A 198 18.19 10.80 -22.24
C GLU A 198 17.17 11.93 -22.19
N ARG A 199 16.04 11.73 -21.50
CA ARG A 199 14.89 12.66 -21.54
C ARG A 199 14.65 13.29 -20.17
N ARG A 200 14.02 14.47 -20.20
CA ARG A 200 13.59 15.20 -19.00
C ARG A 200 12.19 14.78 -18.53
N PHE A 201 11.43 14.11 -19.38
CA PHE A 201 10.11 13.60 -19.06
C PHE A 201 9.87 12.24 -19.71
N THR A 202 9.29 11.31 -18.96
CA THR A 202 8.83 10.02 -19.47
C THR A 202 7.55 9.62 -18.77
N ALA A 203 6.56 9.15 -19.52
CA ALA A 203 5.32 8.61 -18.99
C ALA A 203 5.24 7.10 -19.29
N LEU A 204 5.21 6.27 -18.25
CA LEU A 204 5.01 4.83 -18.36
C LEU A 204 3.51 4.51 -18.28
N VAL A 205 2.90 4.15 -19.40
CA VAL A 205 1.44 3.97 -19.52
C VAL A 205 1.09 2.50 -19.72
N GLY A 206 0.08 2.00 -19.01
CA GLY A 206 -0.43 0.64 -19.21
C GLY A 206 -1.63 0.32 -18.34
N VAL A 207 -2.28 -0.81 -18.61
CA VAL A 207 -3.45 -1.28 -17.87
C VAL A 207 -3.15 -1.45 -16.37
N SER A 208 -4.18 -1.42 -15.52
CA SER A 208 -3.98 -1.75 -14.10
C SER A 208 -3.46 -3.17 -13.94
N GLY A 209 -2.57 -3.39 -12.96
CA GLY A 209 -1.95 -4.70 -12.75
C GLY A 209 -0.92 -5.14 -13.80
N SER A 210 -0.47 -4.27 -14.73
CA SER A 210 0.59 -4.62 -15.70
C SER A 210 2.02 -4.61 -15.14
N GLY A 211 2.19 -4.19 -13.89
CA GLY A 211 3.48 -4.13 -13.20
C GLY A 211 4.23 -2.80 -13.33
N LYS A 212 3.56 -1.69 -13.71
CA LYS A 212 4.19 -0.35 -13.83
C LYS A 212 5.06 0.02 -12.63
N SER A 213 4.49 0.04 -11.42
CA SER A 213 5.22 0.37 -10.20
C SER A 213 6.38 -0.60 -9.93
N SER A 214 6.17 -1.91 -10.13
CA SER A 214 7.24 -2.92 -9.99
C SER A 214 8.40 -2.68 -10.97
N VAL A 215 8.12 -2.40 -12.24
CA VAL A 215 9.15 -2.07 -13.25
C VAL A 215 9.96 -0.85 -12.83
N VAL A 216 9.29 0.17 -12.31
CA VAL A 216 9.96 1.38 -11.82
C VAL A 216 10.82 1.08 -10.59
N PHE A 217 10.24 0.52 -9.51
CA PHE A 217 10.93 0.46 -8.22
C PHE A 217 11.84 -0.75 -8.05
N ALA A 218 11.51 -1.90 -8.63
CA ALA A 218 12.34 -3.11 -8.55
C ALA A 218 13.24 -3.30 -9.78
N GLY A 219 12.92 -2.67 -10.91
CA GLY A 219 13.70 -2.75 -12.13
C GLY A 219 14.60 -1.55 -12.38
N LEU A 220 14.01 -0.37 -12.54
CA LEU A 220 14.70 0.87 -12.93
C LEU A 220 15.53 1.46 -11.78
N VAL A 221 14.90 1.69 -10.62
CA VAL A 221 15.53 2.41 -9.49
C VAL A 221 16.85 1.76 -9.02
N PRO A 222 16.96 0.42 -8.86
CA PRO A 222 18.24 -0.20 -8.49
C PRO A 222 19.38 0.11 -9.47
N GLN A 223 19.09 0.17 -10.77
CA GLN A 223 20.09 0.48 -11.81
C GLN A 223 20.53 1.94 -11.85
N LEU A 224 19.83 2.82 -11.11
CA LEU A 224 20.18 4.23 -10.97
C LEU A 224 20.96 4.53 -9.68
N GLN A 225 20.99 3.61 -8.70
CA GLN A 225 21.67 3.86 -7.41
C GLN A 225 23.19 3.80 -7.49
N GLU A 226 23.76 3.06 -8.44
CA GLU A 226 25.20 3.08 -8.71
C GLU A 226 25.65 4.36 -9.44
N SER A 227 24.73 5.29 -9.71
CA SER A 227 24.96 6.50 -10.49
C SER A 227 24.64 7.78 -9.71
N GLN A 228 24.99 8.96 -10.25
CA GLN A 228 24.78 10.26 -9.60
C GLN A 228 23.30 10.69 -9.48
N TRP A 229 22.37 9.75 -9.32
CA TRP A 229 20.95 10.01 -9.24
C TRP A 229 20.45 9.99 -7.79
N GLN A 230 19.54 10.90 -7.49
CA GLN A 230 18.71 10.85 -6.30
C GLN A 230 17.27 10.61 -6.73
N VAL A 231 16.62 9.61 -6.16
CA VAL A 231 15.23 9.26 -6.51
C VAL A 231 14.30 9.75 -5.41
N ILE A 232 13.18 10.36 -5.81
CA ILE A 232 12.06 10.70 -4.94
C ILE A 232 10.78 10.14 -5.53
N GLU A 233 9.96 9.53 -4.70
CA GLU A 233 8.63 9.02 -5.06
C GLU A 233 7.55 9.95 -4.47
N CYS A 234 6.54 10.23 -5.27
CA CYS A 234 5.32 10.88 -4.85
C CYS A 234 4.13 10.15 -5.49
N ARG A 235 3.09 9.90 -4.69
CA ARG A 235 1.79 9.42 -5.16
C ARG A 235 0.77 10.53 -4.94
N PRO A 236 0.08 11.04 -5.97
CA PRO A 236 -0.75 12.25 -5.87
C PRO A 236 -2.13 11.98 -5.22
N GLU A 237 -2.19 11.11 -4.21
CA GLU A 237 -3.41 10.70 -3.54
C GLU A 237 -3.95 11.79 -2.60
N GLY A 238 -5.26 12.05 -2.68
CA GLY A 238 -5.90 13.07 -1.85
C GLY A 238 -5.44 14.46 -2.27
N ASN A 239 -4.68 15.16 -1.42
CA ASN A 239 -4.10 16.46 -1.76
C ASN A 239 -2.70 16.28 -2.39
N PRO A 240 -2.56 16.48 -3.71
CA PRO A 240 -1.32 16.18 -4.42
C PRO A 240 -0.16 17.11 -4.04
N PHE A 241 -0.44 18.36 -3.67
CA PHE A 241 0.59 19.32 -3.26
C PHE A 241 1.19 18.97 -1.89
N ASN A 242 0.37 18.51 -0.95
CA ASN A 242 0.87 17.99 0.32
C ASN A 242 1.78 16.77 0.10
N ARG A 243 1.35 15.80 -0.71
CA ARG A 243 2.15 14.59 -1.00
C ARG A 243 3.49 14.94 -1.64
N LEU A 244 3.50 15.92 -2.55
CA LEU A 244 4.74 16.40 -3.17
C LEU A 244 5.62 17.16 -2.17
N ALA A 245 5.05 18.01 -1.31
CA ALA A 245 5.79 18.72 -0.27
C ALA A 245 6.48 17.76 0.71
N VAL A 246 5.79 16.71 1.18
CA VAL A 246 6.37 15.67 2.05
C VAL A 246 7.57 15.00 1.38
N ALA A 247 7.44 14.65 0.10
CA ALA A 247 8.49 14.00 -0.67
C ALA A 247 9.72 14.92 -0.86
N LEU A 248 9.49 16.20 -1.15
CA LEU A 248 10.55 17.21 -1.32
C LEU A 248 11.25 17.56 -0.01
N VAL A 249 10.54 17.68 1.10
CA VAL A 249 11.14 18.02 2.39
C VAL A 249 12.16 16.97 2.83
N LYS A 250 11.87 15.67 2.59
CA LYS A 250 12.81 14.57 2.84
C LYS A 250 14.07 14.64 1.98
N LEU A 251 14.00 15.29 0.81
CA LEU A 251 15.16 15.55 -0.04
C LEU A 251 16.01 16.72 0.50
N LEU A 252 15.35 17.79 0.93
CA LEU A 252 16.00 19.06 1.26
C LEU A 252 16.70 19.03 2.61
N THR A 253 16.22 18.26 3.59
CA THR A 253 16.83 18.22 4.92
C THR A 253 16.55 16.93 5.67
N SER A 254 17.55 16.45 6.40
CA SER A 254 17.43 15.31 7.32
C SER A 254 16.98 15.72 8.73
N ASP A 255 16.95 17.02 9.05
CA ASP A 255 16.57 17.52 10.38
C ASP A 255 15.05 17.63 10.53
N LYS A 256 14.49 16.88 11.49
CA LYS A 256 13.02 16.79 11.68
C LYS A 256 12.35 18.14 11.99
N LEU A 257 13.04 19.06 12.66
CA LEU A 257 12.46 20.35 13.03
C LEU A 257 12.45 21.32 11.84
N ALA A 258 13.49 21.30 11.02
CA ALA A 258 13.54 21.96 9.73
C ALA A 258 12.47 21.39 8.77
N GLN A 259 12.31 20.05 8.73
CA GLN A 259 11.29 19.40 7.92
C GLN A 259 9.88 19.93 8.23
N ALA A 260 9.51 20.02 9.51
CA ALA A 260 8.19 20.49 9.91
C ALA A 260 7.91 21.94 9.48
N LYS A 261 8.90 22.83 9.59
CA LYS A 261 8.78 24.23 9.15
C LYS A 261 8.62 24.32 7.64
N GLN A 262 9.50 23.63 6.91
CA GLN A 262 9.56 23.69 5.45
C GLN A 262 8.34 23.03 4.80
N LEU A 263 7.80 21.97 5.41
CA LEU A 263 6.56 21.33 4.98
C LEU A 263 5.40 22.33 4.99
N THR A 264 5.23 23.08 6.08
CA THR A 264 4.15 24.08 6.20
C THR A 264 4.26 25.16 5.11
N THR A 265 5.48 25.60 4.81
CA THR A 265 5.76 26.59 3.75
C THR A 265 5.42 26.04 2.36
N LEU A 266 5.94 24.86 2.01
CA LEU A 266 5.73 24.28 0.68
C LEU A 266 4.27 23.93 0.40
N GLU A 267 3.50 23.52 1.41
CA GLU A 267 2.06 23.26 1.26
C GLU A 267 1.27 24.50 0.84
N GLN A 268 1.70 25.69 1.25
CA GLN A 268 1.03 26.95 0.94
C GLN A 268 1.51 27.53 -0.40
N GLU A 269 2.81 27.42 -0.67
CA GLU A 269 3.46 28.07 -1.81
C GLU A 269 3.43 27.25 -3.11
N LEU A 270 3.40 25.91 -3.04
CA LEU A 270 3.34 25.07 -4.24
C LEU A 270 2.02 25.24 -5.03
N PRO A 271 0.83 25.30 -4.40
CA PRO A 271 -0.42 25.53 -5.13
C PRO A 271 -0.54 26.91 -5.77
N THR A 272 0.04 27.94 -5.13
CA THR A 272 0.02 29.33 -5.63
C THR A 272 1.11 29.58 -6.68
N GLY A 273 2.11 28.71 -6.75
CA GLY A 273 3.27 28.86 -7.62
C GLY A 273 4.29 29.90 -7.13
N GLU A 274 4.15 30.36 -5.87
CA GLU A 274 5.13 31.22 -5.21
C GLU A 274 6.49 30.53 -5.12
N THR A 275 6.49 29.23 -4.80
CA THR A 275 7.67 28.36 -4.87
C THR A 275 7.56 27.42 -6.06
N LYS A 276 8.56 27.50 -6.96
CA LYS A 276 8.65 26.67 -8.16
C LYS A 276 9.60 25.49 -7.95
N LEU A 277 9.22 24.32 -8.45
CA LEU A 277 10.03 23.10 -8.35
C LEU A 277 11.47 23.27 -8.86
N PRO A 278 11.74 23.91 -10.02
CA PRO A 278 13.11 24.14 -10.48
C PRO A 278 14.00 24.84 -9.46
N ALA A 279 13.48 25.86 -8.76
CA ALA A 279 14.27 26.63 -7.80
C ALA A 279 14.69 25.78 -6.59
N LEU A 280 13.77 24.96 -6.07
CA LEU A 280 14.07 24.02 -4.98
C LEU A 280 15.11 22.99 -5.39
N VAL A 281 14.94 22.42 -6.60
CA VAL A 281 15.86 21.40 -7.12
C VAL A 281 17.23 21.98 -7.41
N GLN A 282 17.31 23.23 -7.89
CA GLN A 282 18.58 23.91 -8.12
C GLN A 282 19.36 24.07 -6.81
N VAL A 283 18.74 24.61 -5.76
CA VAL A 283 19.39 24.81 -4.45
C VAL A 283 19.91 23.47 -3.90
N TRP A 284 19.09 22.42 -3.94
CA TRP A 284 19.51 21.09 -3.51
C TRP A 284 20.64 20.50 -4.36
N GLN A 285 20.64 20.77 -5.66
CA GLN A 285 21.65 20.24 -6.56
C GLN A 285 23.01 20.94 -6.37
N GLU A 286 23.02 22.23 -6.04
CA GLU A 286 24.24 22.99 -5.75
C GLU A 286 25.04 22.35 -4.59
N GLU A 287 24.34 21.75 -3.61
CA GLU A 287 24.97 21.04 -2.49
C GLU A 287 25.26 19.56 -2.78
N SER A 288 24.32 18.85 -3.41
CA SER A 288 24.43 17.39 -3.57
C SER A 288 25.23 16.94 -4.80
N HIS A 289 25.34 17.81 -5.81
CA HIS A 289 25.86 17.51 -7.15
C HIS A 289 25.22 16.29 -7.84
N LYS A 290 24.02 15.88 -7.40
CA LYS A 290 23.27 14.75 -7.96
C LYS A 290 22.18 15.24 -8.93
N ARG A 291 21.79 14.36 -9.84
CA ARG A 291 20.63 14.53 -10.72
C ARG A 291 19.37 13.99 -10.03
N LEU A 292 18.27 14.72 -10.08
CA LEU A 292 17.01 14.28 -9.48
C LEU A 292 16.21 13.40 -10.47
N LEU A 293 15.68 12.27 -10.01
CA LEU A 293 14.55 11.57 -10.63
C LEU A 293 13.33 11.73 -9.73
N LEU A 294 12.37 12.54 -10.16
CA LEU A 294 11.07 12.67 -9.50
C LEU A 294 10.09 11.68 -10.15
N ILE A 295 9.66 10.70 -9.36
CA ILE A 295 8.68 9.68 -9.77
C ILE A 295 7.32 10.09 -9.24
N ILE A 296 6.35 10.29 -10.13
CA ILE A 296 4.94 10.41 -9.77
C ILE A 296 4.25 9.08 -10.10
N ASP A 297 4.15 8.19 -9.10
CA ASP A 297 3.51 6.89 -9.28
C ASP A 297 1.98 6.99 -9.13
N GLN A 298 1.24 6.20 -9.91
CA GLN A 298 -0.23 6.19 -9.94
C GLN A 298 -0.81 7.58 -10.20
N PHE A 299 -0.36 8.21 -11.29
CA PHE A 299 -0.76 9.57 -11.65
C PHE A 299 -2.28 9.72 -11.83
N GLU A 300 -2.98 8.65 -12.18
CA GLU A 300 -4.44 8.62 -12.27
C GLU A 300 -5.16 9.11 -11.00
N GLU A 301 -4.55 8.97 -9.82
CA GLU A 301 -5.16 9.41 -8.56
C GLU A 301 -5.29 10.92 -8.45
N LEU A 302 -4.53 11.67 -9.24
CA LEU A 302 -4.73 13.10 -9.39
C LEU A 302 -6.16 13.41 -9.88
N TYR A 303 -6.77 12.54 -10.67
CA TYR A 303 -8.12 12.75 -11.21
C TYR A 303 -9.22 12.32 -10.24
N THR A 304 -8.87 11.59 -9.19
CA THR A 304 -9.82 11.04 -8.23
C THR A 304 -9.95 11.99 -7.02
N GLY A 305 -11.13 12.57 -6.83
CA GLY A 305 -11.43 13.43 -5.66
C GLY A 305 -10.84 14.84 -5.70
N ASN A 306 -10.15 15.22 -6.78
CA ASN A 306 -9.58 16.57 -6.95
C ASN A 306 -10.37 17.41 -7.96
N SER A 307 -10.47 18.72 -7.71
CA SER A 307 -11.08 19.66 -8.66
C SER A 307 -10.20 19.88 -9.90
N MET A 308 -10.81 20.25 -11.04
CA MET A 308 -10.08 20.56 -12.27
C MET A 308 -8.99 21.64 -12.09
N VAL A 309 -9.21 22.61 -11.19
CA VAL A 309 -8.24 23.67 -10.89
C VAL A 309 -6.99 23.08 -10.22
N VAL A 310 -7.18 22.22 -9.21
CA VAL A 310 -6.08 21.55 -8.51
C VAL A 310 -5.29 20.66 -9.47
N GLN A 311 -6.00 19.89 -10.31
CA GLN A 311 -5.40 19.06 -11.34
C GLN A 311 -4.49 19.90 -12.26
N GLN A 312 -5.03 20.99 -12.83
CA GLN A 312 -4.30 21.91 -13.71
C GLN A 312 -3.06 22.51 -13.04
N GLN A 313 -3.22 23.06 -11.83
CA GLN A 313 -2.11 23.70 -11.11
C GLN A 313 -0.99 22.71 -10.82
N PHE A 314 -1.34 21.48 -10.42
CA PHE A 314 -0.36 20.45 -10.12
C PHE A 314 0.42 20.04 -11.38
N MET A 315 -0.28 19.77 -12.50
CA MET A 315 0.36 19.48 -13.79
C MET A 315 1.24 20.62 -14.27
N ALA A 316 0.77 21.87 -14.20
CA ALA A 316 1.54 23.04 -14.57
C ALA A 316 2.82 23.15 -13.73
N GLY A 317 2.73 22.91 -12.42
CA GLY A 317 3.87 22.85 -11.51
C GLY A 317 4.91 21.81 -11.93
N LEU A 318 4.49 20.58 -12.23
CA LEU A 318 5.38 19.52 -12.73
C LEU A 318 6.06 19.90 -14.06
N LEU A 319 5.31 20.51 -14.99
CA LEU A 319 5.84 20.94 -16.28
C LEU A 319 6.89 22.05 -16.14
N THR A 320 6.86 22.86 -15.06
CA THR A 320 7.96 23.81 -14.81
C THR A 320 9.30 23.12 -14.62
N LEU A 321 9.33 21.95 -13.96
CA LEU A 321 10.53 21.14 -13.78
C LEU A 321 11.04 20.59 -15.11
N VAL A 322 10.12 20.06 -15.93
CA VAL A 322 10.42 19.50 -17.25
C VAL A 322 11.01 20.56 -18.18
N LYS A 323 10.44 21.77 -18.20
CA LYS A 323 10.84 22.89 -19.07
C LYS A 323 12.10 23.66 -18.57
N SER A 324 12.58 23.38 -17.36
CA SER A 324 13.78 24.04 -16.81
C SER A 324 15.08 23.36 -17.24
N GLU A 325 16.23 24.00 -16.99
CA GLU A 325 17.57 23.44 -17.28
C GLU A 325 18.20 22.69 -16.09
N VAL A 326 17.55 22.67 -14.92
CA VAL A 326 18.07 21.97 -13.74
C VAL A 326 18.20 20.47 -14.02
N PRO A 327 19.21 19.76 -13.49
CA PRO A 327 19.41 18.34 -13.77
C PRO A 327 18.35 17.51 -13.02
N ALA A 328 17.18 17.40 -13.63
CA ALA A 328 16.04 16.66 -13.13
C ALA A 328 15.30 15.95 -14.27
N THR A 329 14.84 14.74 -13.99
CA THR A 329 13.94 13.98 -14.86
C THR A 329 12.64 13.70 -14.12
N LEU A 330 11.51 13.93 -14.78
CA LEU A 330 10.19 13.53 -14.32
C LEU A 330 9.81 12.19 -14.95
N LEU A 331 9.50 11.19 -14.12
CA LEU A 331 8.90 9.94 -14.55
C LEU A 331 7.50 9.85 -13.94
N LEU A 332 6.48 9.60 -14.74
CA LEU A 332 5.15 9.27 -14.21
C LEU A 332 4.71 7.89 -14.63
N THR A 333 3.92 7.23 -13.80
CA THR A 333 3.15 6.05 -14.20
C THR A 333 1.69 6.43 -14.32
N LEU A 334 1.02 5.96 -15.37
CA LEU A 334 -0.38 6.29 -15.63
C LEU A 334 -1.13 5.09 -16.17
N ARG A 335 -2.35 4.90 -15.69
CA ARG A 335 -3.28 3.93 -16.27
C ARG A 335 -3.78 4.35 -17.65
N ALA A 336 -3.83 3.39 -18.58
CA ALA A 336 -4.22 3.66 -19.97
C ALA A 336 -5.65 4.23 -20.13
N ASP A 337 -6.59 3.84 -19.26
CA ASP A 337 -7.97 4.35 -19.24
C ASP A 337 -8.08 5.79 -18.72
N PHE A 338 -7.03 6.32 -18.09
CA PHE A 338 -6.94 7.72 -17.64
C PHE A 338 -6.24 8.66 -18.64
N MET A 339 -5.85 8.15 -19.82
CA MET A 339 -5.21 8.95 -20.85
C MET A 339 -6.09 10.09 -21.37
N ASN A 340 -7.42 9.89 -21.45
CA ASN A 340 -8.34 10.91 -21.95
C ASN A 340 -8.32 12.16 -21.05
N GLN A 341 -8.26 11.97 -19.74
CA GLN A 341 -8.16 13.04 -18.75
C GLN A 341 -6.82 13.77 -18.89
N ALA A 342 -5.71 13.05 -19.05
CA ALA A 342 -4.39 13.64 -19.27
C ALA A 342 -4.30 14.47 -20.57
N LEU A 343 -4.98 14.03 -21.63
CA LEU A 343 -5.02 14.72 -22.92
C LEU A 343 -5.94 15.95 -22.95
N THR A 344 -6.80 16.13 -21.95
CA THR A 344 -7.69 17.30 -21.84
C THR A 344 -6.91 18.60 -21.60
N TYR A 345 -5.65 18.51 -21.18
CA TYR A 345 -4.79 19.64 -20.88
C TYR A 345 -3.71 19.83 -21.97
N PRO A 346 -3.78 20.88 -22.81
CA PRO A 346 -2.95 21.00 -24.01
C PRO A 346 -1.44 20.95 -23.75
N GLU A 347 -0.94 21.67 -22.74
CA GLU A 347 0.50 21.67 -22.42
C GLU A 347 1.01 20.30 -21.96
N PHE A 348 0.18 19.58 -21.19
CA PHE A 348 0.53 18.25 -20.70
C PHE A 348 0.45 17.22 -21.82
N SER A 349 -0.55 17.32 -22.70
CA SER A 349 -0.66 16.53 -23.92
C SER A 349 0.57 16.69 -24.81
N GLN A 350 1.06 17.92 -25.00
CA GLN A 350 2.29 18.19 -25.73
C GLN A 350 3.52 17.55 -25.07
N ALA A 351 3.60 17.61 -23.74
CA ALA A 351 4.70 16.98 -23.00
C ALA A 351 4.68 15.45 -23.15
N LEU A 352 3.49 14.82 -23.15
CA LEU A 352 3.34 13.38 -23.35
C LEU A 352 3.77 12.94 -24.75
N ASN A 353 3.55 13.77 -25.76
CA ASN A 353 3.87 13.44 -27.15
C ASN A 353 5.34 13.08 -27.32
N GLY A 354 5.62 11.91 -27.87
CA GLY A 354 6.97 11.36 -28.04
C GLY A 354 7.64 10.89 -26.74
N ASN A 355 7.10 11.18 -25.55
CA ASN A 355 7.66 10.83 -24.23
C ASN A 355 6.90 9.72 -23.50
N THR A 356 5.84 9.18 -24.11
CA THR A 356 5.09 8.05 -23.56
C THR A 356 5.66 6.70 -23.98
N ARG A 357 5.93 5.84 -22.99
CA ARG A 357 6.25 4.42 -23.18
C ARG A 357 5.08 3.57 -22.71
N PHE A 358 4.52 2.77 -23.60
CA PHE A 358 3.49 1.80 -23.23
C PHE A 358 4.13 0.52 -22.71
N ILE A 359 3.61 0.00 -21.59
CA ILE A 359 3.91 -1.34 -21.10
C ILE A 359 2.79 -2.29 -21.52
N SER A 360 3.13 -3.27 -22.36
CA SER A 360 2.22 -4.32 -22.79
C SER A 360 2.04 -5.38 -21.71
N SER A 361 0.99 -6.19 -21.85
CA SER A 361 0.90 -7.48 -21.16
C SER A 361 2.16 -8.30 -21.44
N MET A 362 2.60 -9.06 -20.44
CA MET A 362 3.73 -9.97 -20.62
C MET A 362 3.39 -11.06 -21.63
N ASN A 363 4.38 -11.49 -22.40
CA ASN A 363 4.26 -12.69 -23.23
C ASN A 363 4.49 -13.97 -22.41
N SER A 364 4.31 -15.14 -23.04
CA SER A 364 4.42 -16.43 -22.36
C SER A 364 5.82 -16.71 -21.79
N ASP A 365 6.87 -16.29 -22.49
CA ASP A 365 8.25 -16.49 -22.06
C ASP A 365 8.58 -15.60 -20.86
N GLU A 366 8.18 -14.33 -20.91
CA GLU A 366 8.31 -13.39 -19.79
C GLU A 366 7.57 -13.89 -18.53
N LEU A 367 6.34 -14.40 -18.70
CA LEU A 367 5.56 -14.96 -17.59
C LEU A 367 6.20 -16.24 -17.03
N LYS A 368 6.77 -17.08 -17.90
CA LYS A 368 7.53 -18.26 -17.48
C LYS A 368 8.71 -17.84 -16.61
N GLU A 369 9.44 -16.79 -16.99
CA GLU A 369 10.52 -16.24 -16.15
C GLU A 369 10.01 -15.73 -14.80
N VAL A 370 8.87 -15.05 -14.76
CA VAL A 370 8.23 -14.55 -13.52
C VAL A 370 7.83 -15.68 -12.58
N ILE A 371 7.51 -16.87 -13.09
CA ILE A 371 7.14 -18.03 -12.30
C ILE A 371 8.40 -18.78 -11.84
N GLU A 372 9.30 -19.13 -12.77
CA GLU A 372 10.36 -20.10 -12.51
C GLU A 372 11.62 -19.50 -11.89
N LYS A 373 12.05 -18.32 -12.34
CA LYS A 373 13.33 -17.73 -11.90
C LYS A 373 13.33 -17.33 -10.42
N PRO A 374 12.29 -16.66 -9.87
CA PRO A 374 12.26 -16.37 -8.44
C PRO A 374 12.30 -17.64 -7.59
N ALA A 375 11.56 -18.68 -7.99
CA ALA A 375 11.59 -19.98 -7.31
C ALA A 375 12.98 -20.61 -7.33
N ALA A 376 13.60 -20.71 -8.50
CA ALA A 376 14.94 -21.29 -8.65
C ALA A 376 15.99 -20.55 -7.80
N GLN A 377 15.89 -19.22 -7.71
CA GLN A 377 16.82 -18.39 -6.94
C GLN A 377 16.81 -18.67 -5.44
N VAL A 378 15.67 -19.09 -4.89
CA VAL A 378 15.53 -19.44 -3.47
C VAL A 378 15.51 -20.96 -3.24
N GLY A 379 15.79 -21.76 -4.29
CA GLY A 379 15.85 -23.22 -4.20
C GLY A 379 14.51 -23.95 -4.22
N LEU A 380 13.42 -23.29 -4.63
CA LEU A 380 12.11 -23.93 -4.84
C LEU A 380 12.06 -24.70 -6.15
N ARG A 381 11.33 -25.83 -6.13
CA ARG A 381 11.02 -26.65 -7.30
C ARG A 381 9.57 -26.44 -7.69
N LEU A 382 9.29 -26.51 -8.98
CA LEU A 382 7.93 -26.63 -9.50
C LEU A 382 7.78 -28.03 -10.07
N GLU A 383 6.66 -28.66 -9.76
CA GLU A 383 6.30 -29.94 -10.36
C GLU A 383 6.20 -29.81 -11.90
N THR A 384 6.62 -30.86 -12.61
CA THR A 384 6.63 -30.86 -14.08
C THR A 384 5.25 -30.51 -14.64
N GLY A 385 5.21 -29.58 -15.60
CA GLY A 385 3.97 -29.13 -16.24
C GLY A 385 3.18 -28.09 -15.46
N LEU A 386 3.57 -27.75 -14.23
CA LEU A 386 2.84 -26.80 -13.39
C LEU A 386 2.88 -25.37 -13.95
N THR A 387 4.04 -24.94 -14.46
CA THR A 387 4.17 -23.64 -15.12
C THR A 387 3.20 -23.53 -16.30
N GLU A 388 3.12 -24.55 -17.14
CA GLU A 388 2.23 -24.58 -18.30
C GLU A 388 0.75 -24.53 -17.88
N THR A 389 0.37 -25.24 -16.81
CA THR A 389 -0.98 -25.15 -16.22
C THR A 389 -1.28 -23.72 -15.74
N ILE A 390 -0.36 -23.10 -14.99
CA ILE A 390 -0.52 -21.73 -14.49
C ILE A 390 -0.68 -20.73 -15.64
N LEU A 391 0.15 -20.85 -16.69
CA LEU A 391 0.10 -19.98 -17.86
C LEU A 391 -1.22 -20.14 -18.62
N LYS A 392 -1.73 -21.37 -18.74
CA LYS A 392 -3.02 -21.66 -19.37
C LYS A 392 -4.17 -21.00 -18.60
N ASP A 393 -4.17 -21.08 -17.27
CA ASP A 393 -5.20 -20.49 -16.40
C ASP A 393 -5.13 -18.95 -16.38
N LEU A 394 -3.92 -18.38 -16.50
CA LEU A 394 -3.75 -16.94 -16.61
C LEU A 394 -4.34 -16.40 -17.93
N GLY A 395 -4.16 -17.14 -19.02
CA GLY A 395 -4.62 -16.76 -20.36
C GLY A 395 -3.89 -15.53 -20.92
N THR A 396 -4.45 -14.92 -21.97
CA THR A 396 -3.83 -13.78 -22.68
C THR A 396 -4.32 -12.40 -22.24
N LYS A 397 -5.22 -12.35 -21.25
CA LYS A 397 -5.81 -11.09 -20.77
C LYS A 397 -4.79 -10.32 -19.92
N GLY A 398 -4.60 -9.03 -20.24
CA GLY A 398 -3.73 -8.13 -19.47
C GLY A 398 -4.23 -7.86 -18.05
N GLY A 399 -3.33 -7.37 -17.19
CA GLY A 399 -3.67 -6.89 -15.84
C GLY A 399 -3.83 -7.98 -14.76
N ARG A 400 -3.48 -9.23 -15.05
CA ARG A 400 -3.66 -10.38 -14.15
C ARG A 400 -2.41 -10.75 -13.34
N LEU A 401 -1.32 -9.98 -13.45
CA LEU A 401 -0.10 -10.23 -12.68
C LEU A 401 -0.31 -10.22 -11.16
N PRO A 402 -1.17 -9.36 -10.58
CA PRO A 402 -1.47 -9.41 -9.15
C PRO A 402 -2.15 -10.73 -8.74
N LEU A 403 -3.04 -11.29 -9.58
CA LEU A 403 -3.66 -12.59 -9.33
C LEU A 403 -2.61 -13.71 -9.40
N LEU A 404 -1.74 -13.67 -10.41
CA LEU A 404 -0.62 -14.61 -10.54
C LEU A 404 0.27 -14.60 -9.28
N GLN A 405 0.70 -13.42 -8.86
CA GLN A 405 1.56 -13.28 -7.68
C GLN A 405 0.84 -13.72 -6.40
N PHE A 406 -0.46 -13.42 -6.25
CA PHE A 406 -1.24 -13.94 -5.12
C PHE A 406 -1.32 -15.47 -5.13
N ALA A 407 -1.63 -16.09 -6.27
CA ALA A 407 -1.69 -17.53 -6.41
C ALA A 407 -0.33 -18.19 -6.12
N LEU A 408 0.77 -17.65 -6.64
CA LEU A 408 2.12 -18.14 -6.37
C LEU A 408 2.52 -18.00 -4.89
N THR A 409 2.13 -16.90 -4.23
CA THR A 409 2.33 -16.72 -2.78
C THR A 409 1.56 -17.77 -1.98
N ARG A 410 0.31 -18.07 -2.34
CA ARG A 410 -0.50 -19.12 -1.68
C ARG A 410 0.02 -20.52 -1.96
N LEU A 411 0.48 -20.75 -3.19
CA LEU A 411 1.09 -22.01 -3.59
C LEU A 411 2.38 -22.26 -2.82
N PHE A 412 3.19 -21.21 -2.61
CA PHE A 412 4.36 -21.26 -1.75
C PHE A 412 3.99 -21.58 -0.29
N GLU A 413 2.94 -20.99 0.27
CA GLU A 413 2.51 -21.29 1.64
C GLU A 413 2.04 -22.75 1.81
N LYS A 414 1.66 -23.41 0.71
CA LYS A 414 1.27 -24.82 0.65
C LYS A 414 2.35 -25.73 0.04
N GLN A 415 3.56 -25.22 -0.12
CA GLN A 415 4.68 -26.00 -0.64
C GLN A 415 4.90 -27.25 0.21
N GLN A 416 5.34 -28.32 -0.44
CA GLN A 416 5.73 -29.55 0.22
C GLN A 416 7.22 -29.77 -0.03
N GLN A 417 8.03 -29.71 1.03
CA GLN A 417 9.48 -29.99 0.98
C GLN A 417 10.25 -29.17 -0.07
N GLY A 418 9.91 -27.89 -0.22
CA GLY A 418 10.48 -26.98 -1.21
C GLY A 418 9.90 -27.14 -2.61
N SER A 419 8.82 -27.92 -2.80
CA SER A 419 8.17 -28.14 -4.08
C SER A 419 6.78 -27.51 -4.13
N LEU A 420 6.51 -26.79 -5.22
CA LEU A 420 5.19 -26.30 -5.61
C LEU A 420 4.53 -27.38 -6.47
N THR A 421 3.33 -27.83 -6.10
CA THR A 421 2.67 -29.01 -6.69
C THR A 421 1.34 -28.69 -7.37
N HIS A 422 0.91 -29.54 -8.32
CA HIS A 422 -0.41 -29.44 -8.96
C HIS A 422 -1.55 -29.61 -7.95
N ASP A 423 -1.38 -30.49 -6.96
CA ASP A 423 -2.37 -30.72 -5.91
C ASP A 423 -2.60 -29.45 -5.07
N ALA A 424 -1.52 -28.81 -4.61
CA ALA A 424 -1.61 -27.55 -3.88
C ALA A 424 -2.19 -26.43 -4.76
N TYR A 425 -1.84 -26.39 -6.04
CA TYR A 425 -2.38 -25.42 -7.00
C TYR A 425 -3.90 -25.57 -7.21
N THR A 426 -4.36 -26.82 -7.31
CA THR A 426 -5.79 -27.15 -7.38
C THR A 426 -6.50 -26.79 -6.07
N GLU A 427 -5.86 -27.05 -4.93
CA GLU A 427 -6.42 -26.73 -3.61
C GLU A 427 -6.64 -25.22 -3.42
N ILE A 428 -5.73 -24.37 -3.90
CA ILE A 428 -5.92 -22.91 -3.85
C ILE A 428 -6.96 -22.41 -4.87
N GLY A 429 -7.34 -23.22 -5.86
CA GLY A 429 -8.33 -22.86 -6.89
C GLY A 429 -7.72 -22.19 -8.13
N GLY A 430 -6.43 -22.37 -8.37
CA GLY A 430 -5.74 -21.76 -9.50
C GLY A 430 -5.64 -20.22 -9.42
N VAL A 431 -5.24 -19.58 -10.53
CA VAL A 431 -4.95 -18.13 -10.54
C VAL A 431 -6.18 -17.26 -10.29
N GLU A 432 -7.33 -17.58 -10.89
CA GLU A 432 -8.53 -16.74 -10.74
C GLU A 432 -9.18 -16.87 -9.37
N GLN A 433 -9.34 -18.10 -8.86
CA GLN A 433 -10.13 -18.34 -7.65
C GLN A 433 -9.32 -18.25 -6.38
N ALA A 434 -7.98 -18.28 -6.41
CA ALA A 434 -7.19 -18.18 -5.19
C ALA A 434 -7.54 -16.92 -4.37
N LEU A 435 -7.62 -15.76 -5.01
CA LEU A 435 -7.96 -14.51 -4.32
C LEU A 435 -9.40 -14.49 -3.81
N VAL A 436 -10.34 -14.99 -4.62
CA VAL A 436 -11.76 -15.02 -4.27
C VAL A 436 -12.02 -15.98 -3.12
N LYS A 437 -11.46 -17.19 -3.19
CA LYS A 437 -11.54 -18.21 -2.14
C LYS A 437 -10.97 -17.69 -0.83
N HIS A 438 -9.82 -17.01 -0.88
CA HIS A 438 -9.25 -16.35 0.29
C HIS A 438 -10.21 -15.30 0.87
N ALA A 439 -10.70 -14.36 0.04
CA ALA A 439 -11.58 -13.30 0.51
C ALA A 439 -12.90 -13.84 1.12
N GLU A 440 -13.49 -14.88 0.53
CA GLU A 440 -14.70 -15.52 1.07
C GLU A 440 -14.41 -16.33 2.35
N GLN A 441 -13.27 -17.02 2.42
CA GLN A 441 -12.84 -17.73 3.63
C GLN A 441 -12.65 -16.74 4.78
N GLU A 442 -11.90 -15.66 4.58
CA GLU A 442 -11.71 -14.63 5.59
C GLU A 442 -13.04 -13.98 5.99
N PHE A 443 -13.91 -13.63 5.03
CA PHE A 443 -15.24 -13.11 5.31
C PHE A 443 -16.06 -14.04 6.22
N ALA A 444 -15.99 -15.36 5.99
CA ALA A 444 -16.71 -16.35 6.79
C ALA A 444 -16.22 -16.46 8.25
N HIS A 445 -14.98 -16.03 8.55
CA HIS A 445 -14.45 -16.01 9.93
C HIS A 445 -15.00 -14.84 10.76
N PHE A 446 -15.59 -13.82 10.13
CA PHE A 446 -16.23 -12.71 10.85
C PHE A 446 -17.64 -13.07 11.33
N SER A 447 -18.04 -12.49 12.46
CA SER A 447 -19.39 -12.70 13.00
C SER A 447 -20.46 -12.00 12.16
N ALA A 448 -21.72 -12.44 12.29
CA ALA A 448 -22.86 -11.81 11.60
C ALA A 448 -23.01 -10.32 11.92
N ALA A 449 -22.63 -9.88 13.13
CA ALA A 449 -22.62 -8.47 13.51
C ALA A 449 -21.53 -7.66 12.78
N GLU A 450 -20.38 -8.29 12.50
CA GLU A 450 -19.25 -7.66 11.81
C GLU A 450 -19.46 -7.63 10.29
N HIS A 451 -20.27 -8.52 9.70
CA HIS A 451 -20.53 -8.53 8.25
C HIS A 451 -21.08 -7.20 7.72
N SER A 452 -21.95 -6.52 8.48
CA SER A 452 -22.43 -5.19 8.11
C SER A 452 -21.30 -4.15 8.13
N GLN A 453 -20.40 -4.22 9.11
CA GLN A 453 -19.24 -3.34 9.20
C GLN A 453 -18.24 -3.60 8.07
N LEU A 454 -18.04 -4.86 7.66
CA LEU A 454 -17.19 -5.22 6.52
C LEU A 454 -17.65 -4.55 5.23
N ARG A 455 -18.95 -4.65 4.92
CA ARG A 455 -19.53 -3.97 3.75
C ARG A 455 -19.26 -2.47 3.81
N GLN A 456 -19.55 -1.84 4.94
CA GLN A 456 -19.34 -0.40 5.12
C GLN A 456 -17.87 0.00 4.98
N ILE A 457 -16.93 -0.78 5.54
CA ILE A 457 -15.49 -0.55 5.38
C ILE A 457 -15.12 -0.66 3.90
N PHE A 458 -15.35 -1.80 3.25
CA PHE A 458 -14.89 -2.01 1.87
C PHE A 458 -15.49 -1.01 0.89
N VAL A 459 -16.78 -0.66 1.03
CA VAL A 459 -17.42 0.37 0.20
C VAL A 459 -16.74 1.75 0.39
N GLN A 460 -16.31 2.08 1.61
CA GLN A 460 -15.57 3.31 1.88
C GLN A 460 -14.13 3.30 1.34
N LEU A 461 -13.53 2.12 1.14
CA LEU A 461 -12.18 1.95 0.59
C LEU A 461 -12.13 1.98 -0.95
N VAL A 462 -13.24 2.29 -1.63
CA VAL A 462 -13.32 2.33 -3.09
C VAL A 462 -13.82 3.70 -3.57
N HIS A 463 -13.14 4.22 -4.59
CA HIS A 463 -13.60 5.33 -5.43
C HIS A 463 -14.25 4.76 -6.70
N PRO A 464 -15.54 5.04 -6.93
CA PRO A 464 -16.21 4.64 -8.17
C PRO A 464 -15.62 5.39 -9.38
N GLY A 465 -15.17 4.66 -10.39
CA GLY A 465 -14.73 5.26 -11.65
C GLY A 465 -15.91 5.88 -12.42
N GLN A 466 -15.73 7.10 -12.93
CA GLN A 466 -16.69 7.79 -13.79
C GLN A 466 -16.33 7.56 -15.27
N GLY A 467 -16.68 6.39 -15.80
CA GLY A 467 -16.29 5.95 -17.15
C GLY A 467 -14.91 5.28 -17.23
N THR A 468 -14.26 5.11 -16.08
CA THR A 468 -13.03 4.33 -15.87
C THR A 468 -13.31 3.20 -14.88
N GLU A 469 -12.35 2.29 -14.66
CA GLU A 469 -12.52 1.25 -13.64
C GLU A 469 -12.35 1.82 -12.23
N ASP A 470 -13.01 1.19 -11.25
CA ASP A 470 -12.95 1.59 -9.85
C ASP A 470 -11.51 1.56 -9.30
N THR A 471 -11.17 2.56 -8.50
CA THR A 471 -9.85 2.70 -7.87
C THR A 471 -9.97 2.52 -6.35
N ARG A 472 -8.87 2.17 -5.69
CA ARG A 472 -8.83 2.15 -4.23
C ARG A 472 -8.88 3.58 -3.65
N ARG A 473 -9.22 3.66 -2.37
CA ARG A 473 -9.26 4.88 -1.57
C ARG A 473 -8.54 4.64 -0.25
N VAL A 474 -7.57 5.48 0.09
CA VAL A 474 -7.08 5.55 1.46
C VAL A 474 -8.08 6.28 2.35
N VAL A 475 -8.41 5.65 3.48
CA VAL A 475 -9.29 6.19 4.50
C VAL A 475 -8.51 6.35 5.80
N VAL A 476 -8.62 7.53 6.43
CA VAL A 476 -7.98 7.81 7.72
C VAL A 476 -8.78 7.21 8.89
N HIS A 477 -8.09 6.86 9.97
CA HIS A 477 -8.67 6.26 11.18
C HIS A 477 -9.90 7.03 11.68
N SER A 478 -9.86 8.36 11.69
CA SER A 478 -10.98 9.18 12.18
C SER A 478 -12.30 8.98 11.42
N GLN A 479 -12.27 8.51 10.18
CA GLN A 479 -13.49 8.20 9.39
C GLN A 479 -14.08 6.82 9.71
N LEU A 480 -13.29 5.89 10.26
CA LEU A 480 -13.68 4.52 10.58
C LEU A 480 -13.42 4.16 12.06
N ALA A 481 -13.42 5.15 12.95
CA ALA A 481 -12.98 4.98 14.34
C ALA A 481 -13.80 3.92 15.10
N ASP A 482 -15.10 3.84 14.84
CA ASP A 482 -16.02 2.85 15.41
C ASP A 482 -15.85 1.43 14.84
N LYS A 483 -15.17 1.31 13.69
CA LYS A 483 -14.96 0.06 12.94
C LYS A 483 -13.49 -0.38 12.91
N TRP A 484 -12.59 0.35 13.58
CA TRP A 484 -11.15 0.13 13.48
C TRP A 484 -10.68 -1.23 14.01
N ALA A 485 -11.41 -1.81 14.97
CA ALA A 485 -11.14 -3.17 15.44
C ALA A 485 -11.31 -4.22 14.31
N VAL A 486 -12.31 -4.04 13.45
CA VAL A 486 -12.51 -4.90 12.26
C VAL A 486 -11.46 -4.61 11.20
N VAL A 487 -11.05 -3.36 11.02
CA VAL A 487 -9.93 -3.00 10.13
C VAL A 487 -8.64 -3.72 10.52
N LYS A 488 -8.30 -3.80 11.82
CA LYS A 488 -7.13 -4.55 12.29
C LYS A 488 -7.20 -6.03 11.93
N LYS A 489 -8.35 -6.67 12.17
CA LYS A 489 -8.57 -8.07 11.76
C LYS A 489 -8.42 -8.26 10.25
N LEU A 490 -8.95 -7.34 9.43
CA LEU A 490 -8.81 -7.39 7.98
C LEU A 490 -7.35 -7.23 7.52
N ALA A 491 -6.55 -6.47 8.25
CA ALA A 491 -5.12 -6.29 7.98
C ALA A 491 -4.35 -7.58 8.27
N ASP A 492 -4.65 -8.25 9.38
CA ASP A 492 -4.10 -9.57 9.72
C ASP A 492 -4.44 -10.62 8.64
N SER A 493 -5.67 -10.56 8.11
CA SER A 493 -6.15 -11.37 6.98
C SER A 493 -5.58 -10.97 5.61
N ARG A 494 -4.72 -9.94 5.53
CA ARG A 494 -4.13 -9.39 4.29
C ARG A 494 -5.14 -8.97 3.22
N LEU A 495 -6.35 -8.54 3.60
CA LEU A 495 -7.34 -7.98 2.65
C LEU A 495 -7.24 -6.45 2.54
N VAL A 496 -6.71 -5.81 3.58
CA VAL A 496 -6.41 -4.38 3.62
C VAL A 496 -4.98 -4.18 4.09
N ILE A 497 -4.43 -3.00 3.82
CA ILE A 497 -3.16 -2.56 4.38
C ILE A 497 -3.37 -1.30 5.20
N THR A 498 -2.67 -1.23 6.32
CA THR A 498 -2.66 -0.05 7.19
C THR A 498 -1.39 0.75 6.97
N GLY A 499 -1.52 2.06 6.81
CA GLY A 499 -0.40 3.00 6.72
C GLY A 499 -0.45 4.03 7.83
N HIS A 500 0.46 5.01 7.76
CA HIS A 500 0.46 6.16 8.67
C HIS A 500 0.55 7.45 7.86
N ASP A 501 -0.38 8.37 8.09
CA ASP A 501 -0.31 9.71 7.51
C ASP A 501 0.57 10.60 8.39
N GLU A 502 1.75 10.96 7.88
CA GLU A 502 2.76 11.75 8.61
C GLU A 502 2.26 13.16 9.00
N LYS A 503 1.27 13.72 8.29
CA LYS A 503 0.75 15.07 8.55
C LYS A 503 -0.20 15.06 9.74
N ASP A 504 -1.26 14.27 9.64
CA ASP A 504 -2.33 14.25 10.64
C ASP A 504 -2.02 13.29 11.80
N LYS A 505 -0.90 12.56 11.71
CA LYS A 505 -0.47 11.52 12.65
C LYS A 505 -1.58 10.50 12.89
N GLN A 506 -2.31 10.18 11.83
CA GLN A 506 -3.40 9.20 11.86
C GLN A 506 -3.01 7.95 11.10
N ASP A 507 -3.43 6.82 11.64
CA ASP A 507 -3.37 5.58 10.88
C ASP A 507 -4.34 5.64 9.71
N THR A 508 -3.99 4.95 8.64
CA THR A 508 -4.75 4.91 7.39
C THR A 508 -5.01 3.47 7.01
N VAL A 509 -6.03 3.24 6.19
CA VAL A 509 -6.38 1.93 5.64
C VAL A 509 -6.75 2.06 4.16
N GLU A 510 -6.28 1.13 3.34
CA GLU A 510 -6.72 0.95 1.95
C GLU A 510 -6.84 -0.54 1.61
N VAL A 511 -7.58 -0.87 0.55
CA VAL A 511 -7.59 -2.23 0.01
C VAL A 511 -6.18 -2.60 -0.43
N ILE A 512 -5.73 -3.81 -0.11
CA ILE A 512 -4.38 -4.27 -0.43
C ILE A 512 -4.07 -4.16 -1.93
N HIS A 513 -5.07 -4.41 -2.81
CA HIS A 513 -4.96 -4.20 -4.25
C HIS A 513 -6.34 -4.12 -4.91
N GLU A 514 -6.45 -3.37 -6.02
CA GLU A 514 -7.66 -3.28 -6.86
C GLU A 514 -8.17 -4.63 -7.41
N ALA A 515 -7.35 -5.70 -7.33
CA ALA A 515 -7.74 -7.01 -7.81
C ALA A 515 -8.92 -7.56 -6.99
N LEU A 516 -9.00 -7.22 -5.70
CA LEU A 516 -10.15 -7.53 -4.86
C LEU A 516 -11.42 -6.86 -5.38
N ILE A 517 -11.36 -5.59 -5.76
CA ILE A 517 -12.50 -4.83 -6.28
C ILE A 517 -13.02 -5.46 -7.58
N ARG A 518 -12.11 -5.94 -8.44
CA ARG A 518 -12.44 -6.47 -9.77
C ARG A 518 -12.88 -7.92 -9.79
N HIS A 519 -12.41 -8.72 -8.84
CA HIS A 519 -12.57 -10.18 -8.91
C HIS A 519 -13.40 -10.75 -7.78
N TRP A 520 -13.61 -10.03 -6.67
CA TRP A 520 -14.42 -10.53 -5.57
C TRP A 520 -15.91 -10.20 -5.81
N PRO A 521 -16.76 -11.21 -6.14
CA PRO A 521 -18.14 -10.93 -6.59
C PRO A 521 -18.99 -10.24 -5.53
N ARG A 522 -18.74 -10.53 -4.25
CA ARG A 522 -19.44 -9.90 -3.13
C ARG A 522 -19.16 -8.40 -3.04
N LEU A 523 -17.90 -7.99 -3.20
CA LEU A 523 -17.52 -6.59 -3.22
C LEU A 523 -18.09 -5.88 -4.45
N GLN A 524 -18.13 -6.55 -5.60
CA GLN A 524 -18.77 -5.99 -6.80
C GLN A 524 -20.25 -5.71 -6.59
N GLU A 525 -20.99 -6.63 -5.95
CA GLU A 525 -22.41 -6.41 -5.67
C GLU A 525 -22.60 -5.28 -4.64
N TRP A 526 -21.79 -5.23 -3.58
CA TRP A 526 -21.81 -4.11 -2.64
C TRP A 526 -21.55 -2.77 -3.35
N MET A 527 -20.53 -2.71 -4.21
CA MET A 527 -20.23 -1.51 -4.97
C MET A 527 -21.35 -1.14 -5.93
N LYS A 528 -22.01 -2.11 -6.56
CA LYS A 528 -23.16 -1.85 -7.44
C LYS A 528 -24.35 -1.26 -6.68
N GLU A 529 -24.64 -1.77 -5.48
CA GLU A 529 -25.72 -1.24 -4.63
C GLU A 529 -25.39 0.14 -4.05
N ASP A 530 -24.12 0.38 -3.66
CA ASP A 530 -23.70 1.59 -2.95
C ASP A 530 -23.02 2.65 -3.84
N ARG A 531 -22.89 2.40 -5.16
CA ARG A 531 -22.21 3.31 -6.10
C ARG A 531 -22.79 4.71 -6.08
N ALA A 532 -24.11 4.85 -6.11
CA ALA A 532 -24.77 6.17 -6.12
C ALA A 532 -24.44 6.97 -4.85
N PHE A 533 -24.39 6.30 -3.70
CA PHE A 533 -23.98 6.91 -2.44
C PHE A 533 -22.51 7.32 -2.46
N ARG A 534 -21.60 6.44 -2.94
CA ARG A 534 -20.17 6.75 -3.01
C ARG A 534 -19.84 7.89 -3.98
N VAL A 535 -20.46 7.92 -5.16
CA VAL A 535 -20.30 9.03 -6.11
C VAL A 535 -20.76 10.36 -5.49
N TRP A 536 -21.92 10.37 -4.84
CA TRP A 536 -22.39 11.56 -4.12
C TRP A 536 -21.42 11.96 -3.00
N GLN A 537 -20.91 10.99 -2.23
CA GLN A 537 -20.01 11.26 -1.11
C GLN A 537 -18.68 11.86 -1.60
N ASP A 538 -18.14 11.40 -2.72
CA ASP A 538 -16.91 11.95 -3.30
C ASP A 538 -17.11 13.42 -3.75
N GLU A 539 -18.24 13.76 -4.36
CA GLU A 539 -18.59 15.15 -4.69
C GLU A 539 -18.79 16.01 -3.44
N PHE A 540 -19.46 15.47 -2.43
CA PHE A 540 -19.69 16.13 -1.14
C PHE A 540 -18.38 16.43 -0.41
N GLN A 541 -17.40 15.53 -0.49
CA GLN A 541 -16.08 15.70 0.11
C GLN A 541 -15.31 16.88 -0.49
N VAL A 542 -15.45 17.15 -1.79
CA VAL A 542 -14.83 18.32 -2.44
C VAL A 542 -15.38 19.63 -1.84
N ASP A 543 -16.70 19.73 -1.64
CA ASP A 543 -17.33 20.89 -1.01
C ASP A 543 -16.89 21.03 0.46
N LEU A 544 -16.83 19.91 1.19
CA LEU A 544 -16.36 19.87 2.59
C LEU A 544 -14.92 20.35 2.73
N GLN A 545 -14.01 19.86 1.89
CA GLN A 545 -12.60 20.24 1.91
C GLN A 545 -12.43 21.74 1.60
N ARG A 546 -13.18 22.28 0.65
CA ARG A 546 -13.18 23.72 0.35
C ARG A 546 -13.63 24.55 1.56
N TRP A 547 -14.72 24.14 2.21
CA TRP A 547 -15.21 24.82 3.42
C TRP A 547 -14.17 24.79 4.55
N GLN A 548 -13.48 23.67 4.76
CA GLN A 548 -12.42 23.56 5.76
C GLN A 548 -11.19 24.42 5.41
N ALA A 549 -10.72 24.35 4.16
CA ALA A 549 -9.55 25.09 3.69
C ALA A 549 -9.72 26.61 3.83
N MET A 550 -10.93 27.12 3.57
CA MET A 550 -11.25 28.54 3.71
C MET A 550 -11.57 28.99 5.15
N LYS A 551 -11.29 28.15 6.16
CA LYS A 551 -11.58 28.39 7.58
C LYS A 551 -13.08 28.55 7.87
N LYS A 552 -13.90 27.72 7.24
CA LYS A 552 -15.34 27.53 7.49
C LYS A 552 -16.23 28.76 7.19
N PRO A 553 -16.10 29.41 6.02
CA PRO A 553 -16.94 30.55 5.69
C PRO A 553 -18.39 30.12 5.43
N ARG A 554 -19.36 30.98 5.75
CA ARG A 554 -20.80 30.72 5.50
C ARG A 554 -21.15 30.65 4.00
N ALA A 555 -20.32 31.23 3.14
CA ALA A 555 -20.53 31.25 1.70
C ALA A 555 -20.40 29.85 1.08
N GLU A 556 -19.50 29.02 1.62
CA GLU A 556 -19.20 27.67 1.13
C GLU A 556 -20.07 26.58 1.77
N LEU A 557 -21.05 26.94 2.60
CA LEU A 557 -22.03 25.99 3.13
C LEU A 557 -23.00 25.55 2.03
N LEU A 558 -23.46 24.30 2.09
CA LEU A 558 -24.39 23.74 1.10
C LEU A 558 -25.73 24.47 1.10
N ARG A 559 -26.35 24.57 -0.08
CA ARG A 559 -27.65 25.25 -0.28
C ARG A 559 -28.49 24.51 -1.31
N GLY A 560 -29.81 24.77 -1.27
CA GLY A 560 -30.74 24.27 -2.28
C GLY A 560 -30.71 22.74 -2.41
N ALA A 561 -30.61 22.25 -3.65
CA ALA A 561 -30.62 20.82 -3.97
C ALA A 561 -29.47 20.05 -3.28
N LYS A 562 -28.25 20.60 -3.25
CA LYS A 562 -27.10 19.94 -2.60
C LYS A 562 -27.34 19.69 -1.10
N LEU A 563 -27.94 20.67 -0.40
CA LEU A 563 -28.27 20.52 1.01
C LEU A 563 -29.43 19.55 1.22
N ALA A 564 -30.48 19.62 0.40
CA ALA A 564 -31.60 18.67 0.47
C ALA A 564 -31.13 17.21 0.32
N GLN A 565 -30.27 16.95 -0.68
CA GLN A 565 -29.68 15.63 -0.89
C GLN A 565 -28.80 15.20 0.28
N ALA A 566 -27.98 16.10 0.83
CA ALA A 566 -27.15 15.79 1.99
C ALA A 566 -27.98 15.49 3.26
N GLU A 567 -29.11 16.18 3.46
CA GLU A 567 -30.02 15.89 4.56
C GLU A 567 -30.74 14.55 4.40
N GLU A 568 -31.10 14.17 3.16
CA GLU A 568 -31.65 12.86 2.85
C GLU A 568 -30.63 11.75 3.17
N MET A 569 -29.38 11.90 2.72
CA MET A 569 -28.30 10.95 3.01
C MET A 569 -28.03 10.84 4.52
N LEU A 570 -28.04 11.98 5.24
CA LEU A 570 -27.91 11.97 6.69
C LEU A 570 -29.05 11.23 7.39
N SER A 571 -30.27 11.25 6.84
CA SER A 571 -31.41 10.55 7.42
C SER A 571 -31.37 9.03 7.18
N GLN A 572 -30.88 8.60 6.01
CA GLN A 572 -30.87 7.19 5.61
C GLN A 572 -29.59 6.46 6.05
N ARG A 573 -28.45 7.16 6.06
CA ARG A 573 -27.10 6.57 6.19
C ARG A 573 -26.21 7.30 7.20
N ALA A 574 -26.79 7.81 8.30
CA ALA A 574 -26.06 8.57 9.32
C ALA A 574 -24.79 7.87 9.82
N ALA A 575 -24.82 6.55 9.98
CA ALA A 575 -23.71 5.74 10.50
C ALA A 575 -22.54 5.56 9.51
N GLU A 576 -22.75 5.87 8.23
CA GLU A 576 -21.73 5.82 7.18
C GLU A 576 -21.08 7.19 6.92
N LEU A 577 -21.62 8.26 7.54
CA LEU A 577 -21.06 9.60 7.49
C LEU A 577 -20.21 9.86 8.74
N SER A 578 -18.98 10.31 8.52
CA SER A 578 -18.07 10.76 9.56
C SER A 578 -18.64 11.93 10.36
N VAL A 579 -18.14 12.12 11.57
CA VAL A 579 -18.54 13.22 12.47
C VAL A 579 -18.37 14.59 11.80
N VAL A 580 -17.34 14.73 10.97
CA VAL A 580 -17.03 15.97 10.25
C VAL A 580 -18.06 16.24 9.14
N GLU A 581 -18.42 15.23 8.36
CA GLU A 581 -19.45 15.33 7.32
C GLU A 581 -20.80 15.71 7.94
N GLN A 582 -21.19 15.03 9.03
CA GLN A 582 -22.42 15.35 9.74
C GLN A 582 -22.44 16.78 10.28
N ALA A 583 -21.29 17.28 10.79
CA ALA A 583 -21.18 18.64 11.27
C ALA A 583 -21.34 19.68 10.15
N PHE A 584 -20.80 19.41 8.94
CA PHE A 584 -20.95 20.28 7.78
C PHE A 584 -22.40 20.37 7.29
N ILE A 585 -23.13 19.25 7.28
CA ILE A 585 -24.57 19.22 6.96
C ILE A 585 -25.36 20.02 7.99
N LYS A 586 -25.08 19.82 9.28
CA LYS A 586 -25.75 20.56 10.37
C LYS A 586 -25.49 22.07 10.29
N ALA A 587 -24.26 22.48 10.00
CA ALA A 587 -23.91 23.89 9.81
C ALA A 587 -24.64 24.50 8.61
N SER A 588 -24.71 23.75 7.50
CA SER A 588 -25.42 24.17 6.27
C SER A 588 -26.92 24.33 6.51
N ARG A 589 -27.55 23.37 7.20
CA ARG A 589 -28.96 23.43 7.65
C ARG A 589 -29.24 24.66 8.51
N GLN A 590 -28.35 24.96 9.46
CA GLN A 590 -28.51 26.12 10.34
C GLN A 590 -28.45 27.44 9.56
N GLU A 591 -27.53 27.57 8.61
CA GLU A 591 -27.41 28.77 7.78
C GLU A 591 -28.60 28.93 6.83
N GLN A 592 -29.10 27.86 6.21
CA GLN A 592 -30.29 27.93 5.35
C GLN A 592 -31.53 28.39 6.15
N ARG A 593 -31.74 27.83 7.35
CA ARG A 593 -32.83 28.27 8.25
C ARG A 593 -32.69 29.73 8.66
N ARG A 594 -31.45 30.20 8.89
CA ARG A 594 -31.19 31.61 9.21
C ARG A 594 -31.56 32.52 8.04
N GLN A 595 -31.15 32.18 6.83
CA GLN A 595 -31.48 32.97 5.63
C GLN A 595 -32.99 32.98 5.36
N GLN A 596 -33.67 31.85 5.51
CA GLN A 596 -35.13 31.79 5.37
C GLN A 596 -35.83 32.69 6.39
N ARG A 597 -35.41 32.71 7.66
CA ARG A 597 -35.96 33.61 8.67
C ARG A 597 -35.72 35.09 8.35
N VAL A 598 -34.54 35.43 7.82
CA VAL A 598 -34.24 36.80 7.39
C VAL A 598 -35.15 37.20 6.23
N TRP A 599 -35.30 36.35 5.21
CA TRP A 599 -36.20 36.61 4.08
C TRP A 599 -37.67 36.68 4.49
N GLN A 600 -38.11 35.82 5.40
CA GLN A 600 -39.45 35.90 6.00
C GLN A 600 -39.64 37.23 6.75
N GLY A 601 -38.65 37.66 7.53
CA GLY A 601 -38.69 38.95 8.23
C GLY A 601 -38.74 40.14 7.27
N VAL A 602 -37.94 40.12 6.20
CA VAL A 602 -37.98 41.13 5.13
C VAL A 602 -39.33 41.13 4.44
N PHE A 603 -39.89 39.96 4.10
CA PHE A 603 -41.20 39.85 3.47
C PHE A 603 -42.32 40.37 4.37
N VAL A 604 -42.30 40.02 5.66
CA VAL A 604 -43.23 40.57 6.66
C VAL A 604 -43.09 42.09 6.77
N LEU A 605 -41.86 42.62 6.82
CA LEU A 605 -41.63 44.07 6.84
C LEU A 605 -42.17 44.75 5.58
N LEU A 606 -41.98 44.15 4.40
CA LEU A 606 -42.47 44.65 3.12
C LEU A 606 -44.00 44.64 3.08
N LEU A 607 -44.65 43.59 3.58
CA LEU A 607 -46.11 43.53 3.74
C LEU A 607 -46.63 44.59 4.72
N VAL A 608 -45.94 44.83 5.83
CA VAL A 608 -46.29 45.89 6.79
C VAL A 608 -46.16 47.27 6.14
N LEU A 609 -45.08 47.53 5.41
CA LEU A 609 -44.86 48.79 4.70
C LEU A 609 -45.92 49.02 3.60
N LEU A 610 -46.28 47.99 2.84
CA LEU A 610 -47.36 48.05 1.86
C LEU A 610 -48.73 48.28 2.53
N GLY A 611 -48.98 47.64 3.67
CA GLY A 611 -50.19 47.86 4.47
C GLY A 611 -50.29 49.29 4.99
N VAL A 612 -49.19 49.86 5.50
CA VAL A 612 -49.13 51.26 5.95
C VAL A 612 -49.33 52.22 4.78
N ALA A 613 -48.67 51.98 3.64
CA ALA A 613 -48.85 52.82 2.46
C ALA A 613 -50.29 52.76 1.92
N GLY A 614 -50.90 51.57 1.91
CA GLY A 614 -52.31 51.39 1.54
C GLY A 614 -53.27 52.08 2.52
N TRP A 615 -52.99 52.03 3.83
CA TRP A 615 -53.78 52.74 4.84
C TRP A 615 -53.67 54.26 4.69
N GLN A 616 -52.47 54.79 4.49
CA GLN A 616 -52.24 56.22 4.22
C GLN A 616 -52.96 56.68 2.94
N TRP A 617 -52.93 55.86 1.88
CA TRP A 617 -53.66 56.15 0.65
C TRP A 617 -55.17 56.15 0.87
N TRP A 618 -55.70 55.18 1.60
CA TRP A 618 -57.12 55.11 1.95
C TRP A 618 -57.57 56.32 2.79
N GLU A 619 -56.76 56.74 3.76
CA GLU A 619 -57.03 57.91 4.59
C GLU A 619 -57.02 59.21 3.76
N ALA A 620 -56.09 59.34 2.81
CA ALA A 620 -56.04 60.48 1.90
C ALA A 620 -57.29 60.58 1.02
N VAL A 621 -57.75 59.45 0.46
CA VAL A 621 -58.99 59.37 -0.34
C VAL A 621 -60.22 59.70 0.50
N GLN A 622 -60.28 59.25 1.75
CA GLN A 622 -61.36 59.60 2.68
C GLN A 622 -61.40 61.11 2.93
N ARG A 623 -60.26 61.75 3.23
CA ARG A 623 -60.17 63.21 3.42
C ARG A 623 -60.61 63.98 2.19
N GLU A 624 -60.24 63.52 1.00
CA GLU A 624 -60.65 64.13 -0.28
C GLU A 624 -62.17 64.00 -0.48
N SER A 625 -62.75 62.85 -0.12
CA SER A 625 -64.19 62.63 -0.17
C SER A 625 -64.99 63.47 0.84
N GLU A 626 -64.43 63.70 2.04
CA GLU A 626 -65.02 64.59 3.05
C GLU A 626 -64.94 66.05 2.64
N LEU A 627 -63.83 66.48 2.04
CA LEU A 627 -63.69 67.82 1.46
C LEU A 627 -64.74 68.05 0.36
N LEU A 628 -64.89 67.12 -0.58
CA LEU A 628 -65.91 67.21 -1.63
C LEU A 628 -67.34 67.24 -1.07
N LYS A 629 -67.62 66.46 -0.01
CA LYS A 629 -68.92 66.53 0.70
C LYS A 629 -69.14 67.88 1.36
N SER A 630 -68.12 68.44 2.02
CA SER A 630 -68.21 69.74 2.69
C SER A 630 -68.39 70.90 1.70
N GLU A 631 -67.76 70.81 0.54
CA GLU A 631 -67.88 71.80 -0.54
C GLU A 631 -69.26 71.72 -1.19
N LYS A 632 -69.78 70.51 -1.42
CA LYS A 632 -71.17 70.29 -1.86
C LYS A 632 -72.17 70.84 -0.85
N GLN A 633 -71.97 70.61 0.44
CA GLN A 633 -72.82 71.14 1.51
C GLN A 633 -72.82 72.67 1.51
N ARG A 634 -71.65 73.31 1.36
CA ARG A 634 -71.53 74.77 1.26
C ARG A 634 -72.20 75.34 0.01
N LEU A 635 -72.13 74.64 -1.11
CA LEU A 635 -72.83 75.03 -2.34
C LEU A 635 -74.35 74.89 -2.18
N GLU A 636 -74.83 73.82 -1.54
CA GLU A 636 -76.26 73.64 -1.22
C GLU A 636 -76.78 74.69 -0.23
N ASP A 637 -75.99 75.03 0.79
CA ASP A 637 -76.35 76.08 1.76
C ASP A 637 -76.30 77.47 1.13
N SER A 638 -75.36 77.73 0.22
CA SER A 638 -75.30 78.96 -0.58
C SER A 638 -76.49 79.07 -1.54
N ALA A 639 -76.87 77.96 -2.19
CA ALA A 639 -78.05 77.91 -3.05
C ALA A 639 -79.34 78.16 -2.25
N LYS A 640 -79.48 77.58 -1.05
CA LYS A 640 -80.60 77.85 -0.14
C LYS A 640 -80.61 79.31 0.34
N CYS A 641 -79.44 79.91 0.57
CA CYS A 641 -79.33 81.31 0.96
C CYS A 641 -79.74 82.24 -0.19
N LEU A 642 -79.28 81.97 -1.41
CA LEU A 642 -79.70 82.69 -2.62
C LEU A 642 -81.20 82.55 -2.89
N GLN A 643 -81.78 81.36 -2.67
CA GLN A 643 -83.21 81.12 -2.82
C GLN A 643 -84.05 81.85 -1.75
N LYS A 644 -83.52 82.02 -0.53
CA LYS A 644 -84.14 82.88 0.49
C LYS A 644 -84.08 84.37 0.14
N ILE A 645 -83.01 84.83 -0.50
CA ILE A 645 -82.89 86.23 -0.95
C ILE A 645 -83.85 86.51 -2.11
N PHE A 646 -84.04 85.55 -3.03
CA PHE A 646 -84.97 85.68 -4.16
C PHE A 646 -86.45 85.70 -3.74
N ASN A 647 -86.82 85.09 -2.61
CA ASN A 647 -88.20 85.08 -2.10
C ASN A 647 -88.59 86.37 -1.33
N TYR A 648 -87.69 87.36 -1.23
CA TYR A 648 -87.92 88.64 -0.55
C TYR A 648 -87.99 89.86 -1.49
N GLN A 649 -87.91 89.63 -2.81
CA GLN A 649 -88.31 90.59 -3.85
C GLN A 649 -89.66 90.17 -4.44
#